data_AF-X8GTM1-F1
#
_entry.id   AF-X8GTM1-F1
#
_cell.length_a   1.000
_cell.length_b   1.000
_cell.length_c   1.000
_cell.angle_alpha   90.00
_cell.angle_beta   90.00
_cell.angle_gamma   90.00
#
_symmetry.space_group_name_H-M   'P 1'
#
loop_
_entity.id
_entity.type
_entity.pdbx_description
1 polymer ?
#
loop_
_entity_poly.entity_id
_entity_poly.type
_entity_poly.pdbx_seq_one_letter_code
_entity_poly.pdbx_strand_id
1 'polypeptide(L)'
;MKKAMITRGGSLLASALLVMTSCFLPVSAAEKQEGPSEVKSATVSGFMPETLNLEFTDQNWMNQIKELTVDGSKYVKGTISWGTSEKVWQVTEVTGAYGRYRALKLVNPDYPAQITIKAKGYQTIKVKVEKNAAVYPYEYKATVEKESGSQSGSGGQSGSGNQSGGGGQSGGGNQSGSGNVPGGNTAGKINLSQLKLSLGLWGSTWKITVSDADAYVAKVKEISVNGKVWTENPYSPNMGGRYQKKAETNQLIFAAQDFSAAQTIPILKSGDSVRVKAEGYEDLSFKFLIDADGNASLAEDDQQGDPYEFRVKLQGSFEAAIKGQKNYDGVTSASLSGTSQNQNSSVKVYGALVKKGQEPSDQDWEELDHTSKIQLDPGQCRVNLVPDTASGTAAGSQSGMEGRYLTLSSSLTLSGTPKDPGRYLISVSVADRQGRVAVSNSLPFTVYSGQEKLADQLKEENLKKYANGLMAWDIMEPWAIREFGSNVSGQDNAVRVPAKLEVWFGSHESGTYGVLGYDIAWEDVEQGRIPQTLYIPAGCDLTLKNMKILSSVRIVVEKGGKLNLSDSTVQGIIDVQDGGKFSMNYDSFAGKFTTGASICGQLRLADGAILENAAIYSNANYLANGSRTDRTTAEPVVTMSGNVTVKGQVFIRGDEAGSDRGQTALRVRGRLYLEDGAQLAAYGGAGKVLLNAKGGNAIELEEGSKIDGKGKVIAIGGDVLWGDGGNAISGKGSIETAEAFLQGANASKLRNSNPGKAIAGEVKVTSSRQHIADGAQSEAIGADDPLLKLYWRTGIDPTPAMDLYQTREVKPQDSEEEDPSPKKPGPEKPETEDQKKPGAEDVGRENLNPVKPGTENSGIKKQDQASARIRANGKSVSDQKTALGSQKTDKSRKSAQNQQNSMRQEVTAAKTGDEQSLLIGIAVALLAGSFLTWVRLAIIKRRRNEK
;
A
#
# COMPACT_ATOMS: atom_id res chain seq x y z
N MET A 1 6.70 43.65 34.24
CA MET A 1 6.51 42.34 34.90
C MET A 1 5.07 42.23 35.38
N LYS A 2 4.44 41.05 35.23
CA LYS A 2 3.03 40.71 35.53
C LYS A 2 1.95 41.34 34.62
N LYS A 3 1.93 40.96 33.34
CA LYS A 3 0.71 40.83 32.49
C LYS A 3 1.03 40.25 31.09
N ALA A 4 1.86 39.22 31.03
CA ALA A 4 2.23 38.55 29.78
C ALA A 4 2.37 37.04 30.01
N MET A 5 1.25 36.37 30.33
CA MET A 5 1.17 34.91 30.39
C MET A 5 -0.28 34.40 30.35
N ILE A 6 -1.15 35.03 29.55
CA ILE A 6 -2.48 34.49 29.20
C ILE A 6 -2.76 34.85 27.74
N THR A 7 -1.93 34.37 26.80
CA THR A 7 -2.21 34.49 25.35
C THR A 7 -1.51 33.40 24.53
N ARG A 8 -1.36 32.20 25.09
CA ARG A 8 -0.85 31.02 24.37
C ARG A 8 -1.73 29.77 24.46
N GLY A 9 -2.94 29.88 25.04
CA GLY A 9 -3.95 28.80 25.06
C GLY A 9 -5.15 29.04 24.13
N GLY A 10 -5.35 30.27 23.63
CA GLY A 10 -6.54 30.63 22.85
C GLY A 10 -6.50 30.26 21.37
N SER A 11 -5.32 30.22 20.72
CA SER A 11 -5.24 29.99 19.26
C SER A 11 -5.32 28.51 18.88
N LEU A 12 -5.03 27.58 19.80
CA LEU A 12 -5.22 26.13 19.57
C LEU A 12 -6.71 25.74 19.61
N LEU A 13 -7.53 26.43 20.41
CA LEU A 13 -8.98 26.19 20.48
C LEU A 13 -9.74 26.86 19.32
N ALA A 14 -9.28 28.01 18.82
CA ALA A 14 -9.86 28.64 17.63
C ALA A 14 -9.56 27.84 16.34
N SER A 15 -8.39 27.21 16.24
CA SER A 15 -8.01 26.34 15.11
C SER A 15 -8.79 25.02 15.11
N ALA A 16 -9.12 24.50 16.30
CA ALA A 16 -9.96 23.32 16.46
C ALA A 16 -11.46 23.60 16.22
N LEU A 17 -11.94 24.83 16.50
CA LEU A 17 -13.32 25.22 16.22
C LEU A 17 -13.56 25.53 14.73
N LEU A 18 -12.58 26.10 14.01
CA LEU A 18 -12.73 26.39 12.56
C LEU A 18 -12.72 25.15 11.67
N VAL A 19 -12.19 24.02 12.15
CA VAL A 19 -12.32 22.70 11.50
C VAL A 19 -13.71 22.07 11.76
N MET A 20 -14.52 22.64 12.68
CA MET A 20 -15.84 22.11 13.03
C MET A 20 -17.05 22.86 12.43
N THR A 21 -16.87 23.92 11.64
CA THR A 21 -18.00 24.77 11.20
C THR A 21 -18.38 24.70 9.71
N SER A 22 -17.74 23.87 8.88
CA SER A 22 -18.05 23.78 7.44
C SER A 22 -19.13 22.75 7.04
N CYS A 23 -20.01 22.34 7.96
CA CYS A 23 -21.12 21.45 7.63
C CYS A 23 -22.46 21.92 8.22
N PHE A 24 -22.89 23.15 7.94
CA PHE A 24 -24.30 23.54 8.14
C PHE A 24 -24.80 24.47 7.03
N LEU A 25 -25.20 23.87 5.90
CA LEU A 25 -26.30 24.36 5.07
C LEU A 25 -27.54 23.48 5.35
N PRO A 26 -28.76 23.98 5.16
CA PRO A 26 -29.97 23.35 5.68
C PRO A 26 -30.13 21.96 5.06
N VAL A 27 -30.06 20.95 5.92
CA VAL A 27 -30.38 19.57 5.59
C VAL A 27 -31.86 19.53 5.20
N SER A 28 -32.07 19.64 3.89
CA SER A 28 -33.12 18.91 3.20
C SER A 28 -32.99 17.45 3.67
N ALA A 29 -34.06 16.90 4.25
CA ALA A 29 -34.14 15.57 4.88
C ALA A 29 -32.94 14.66 4.61
N ALA A 30 -32.01 14.56 5.58
CA ALA A 30 -30.79 13.76 5.44
C ALA A 30 -31.15 12.33 5.03
N GLU A 31 -30.74 11.97 3.82
CA GLU A 31 -30.72 10.58 3.39
C GLU A 31 -29.87 9.79 4.39
N LYS A 32 -30.48 8.78 5.03
CA LYS A 32 -29.78 7.94 6.00
C LYS A 32 -28.68 7.17 5.27
N GLN A 33 -27.48 7.12 5.85
CA GLN A 33 -26.36 6.34 5.32
C GLN A 33 -26.74 4.86 5.21
N GLU A 34 -26.25 4.15 4.20
CA GLU A 34 -26.45 2.71 4.09
C GLU A 34 -25.74 1.97 5.24
N GLY A 35 -26.40 0.96 5.81
CA GLY A 35 -25.78 0.06 6.78
C GLY A 35 -24.87 -0.97 6.10
N PRO A 36 -24.17 -1.82 6.87
CA PRO A 36 -23.30 -2.84 6.29
C PRO A 36 -24.09 -3.78 5.37
N SER A 37 -23.50 -4.07 4.21
CA SER A 37 -24.10 -4.90 3.15
C SER A 37 -23.89 -6.40 3.34
N GLU A 38 -23.02 -6.79 4.29
CA GLU A 38 -22.68 -8.18 4.59
C GLU A 38 -22.38 -8.38 6.08
N VAL A 39 -22.49 -9.64 6.53
CA VAL A 39 -22.04 -10.09 7.85
C VAL A 39 -20.74 -10.86 7.66
N LYS A 40 -19.65 -10.39 8.27
CA LYS A 40 -18.30 -10.96 8.09
C LYS A 40 -18.17 -12.34 8.72
N SER A 41 -18.78 -12.54 9.89
CA SER A 41 -18.85 -13.84 10.54
C SER A 41 -20.08 -13.94 11.45
N ALA A 42 -20.62 -15.15 11.57
CA ALA A 42 -21.70 -15.49 12.49
C ALA A 42 -21.29 -16.73 13.28
N THR A 43 -21.08 -16.58 14.59
CA THR A 43 -20.65 -17.69 15.45
C THR A 43 -21.51 -17.77 16.69
N VAL A 44 -21.81 -18.99 17.13
CA VAL A 44 -22.40 -19.22 18.45
C VAL A 44 -21.30 -19.65 19.41
N SER A 45 -21.28 -19.04 20.59
CA SER A 45 -20.30 -19.32 21.64
C SER A 45 -20.94 -19.25 23.02
N GLY A 46 -20.27 -19.79 24.04
CA GLY A 46 -20.79 -19.78 25.41
C GLY A 46 -21.62 -21.02 25.72
N PHE A 47 -22.01 -21.16 26.98
CA PHE A 47 -22.73 -22.34 27.47
C PHE A 47 -23.97 -21.96 28.31
N MET A 48 -23.93 -20.83 29.04
CA MET A 48 -25.05 -20.34 29.86
C MET A 48 -25.04 -18.80 30.03
N PRO A 49 -25.73 -18.02 29.18
CA PRO A 49 -26.38 -18.46 27.95
C PRO A 49 -25.37 -18.72 26.83
N GLU A 50 -25.77 -19.52 25.85
CA GLU A 50 -25.16 -19.44 24.52
C GLU A 50 -25.44 -18.05 23.92
N THR A 51 -24.53 -17.54 23.11
CA THR A 51 -24.66 -16.24 22.47
C THR A 51 -24.29 -16.31 21.00
N LEU A 52 -25.12 -15.71 20.16
CA LEU A 52 -24.79 -15.43 18.76
C LEU A 52 -23.93 -14.16 18.70
N ASN A 53 -22.80 -14.24 18.00
CA ASN A 53 -21.89 -13.13 17.75
C ASN A 53 -21.87 -12.86 16.23
N LEU A 54 -22.30 -11.66 15.84
CA LEU A 54 -22.24 -11.19 14.47
C LEU A 54 -21.13 -10.15 14.32
N GLU A 55 -20.17 -10.41 13.45
CA GLU A 55 -19.11 -9.47 13.12
C GLU A 55 -19.48 -8.67 11.87
N PHE A 56 -19.27 -7.36 11.94
CA PHE A 56 -19.44 -6.45 10.81
C PHE A 56 -18.15 -5.65 10.57
N THR A 57 -17.83 -5.38 9.31
CA THR A 57 -16.64 -4.59 8.93
C THR A 57 -16.78 -3.12 9.36
N ASP A 58 -18.00 -2.56 9.32
CA ASP A 58 -18.26 -1.17 9.71
C ASP A 58 -18.41 -1.00 11.24
N GLN A 59 -17.29 -0.64 11.87
CA GLN A 59 -17.23 -0.36 13.31
C GLN A 59 -17.97 0.93 13.70
N ASN A 60 -18.04 1.93 12.81
CA ASN A 60 -18.72 3.19 13.07
C ASN A 60 -20.23 2.96 13.15
N TRP A 61 -20.78 2.16 12.23
CA TRP A 61 -22.16 1.70 12.26
C TRP A 61 -22.48 0.92 13.54
N MET A 62 -21.63 -0.04 13.93
CA MET A 62 -21.85 -0.84 15.15
C MET A 62 -21.93 0.02 16.42
N ASN A 63 -21.14 1.11 16.50
CA ASN A 63 -21.20 2.07 17.62
C ASN A 63 -22.52 2.84 17.68
N GLN A 64 -23.23 2.97 16.56
CA GLN A 64 -24.49 3.70 16.46
C GLN A 64 -25.74 2.81 16.63
N ILE A 65 -25.60 1.50 16.83
CA ILE A 65 -26.75 0.59 17.06
C ILE A 65 -27.52 1.02 18.31
N LYS A 66 -28.83 1.20 18.12
CA LYS A 66 -29.76 1.66 19.16
C LYS A 66 -30.86 0.65 19.46
N GLU A 67 -31.37 -0.03 18.44
CA GLU A 67 -32.45 -1.01 18.58
C GLU A 67 -32.12 -2.29 17.83
N LEU A 68 -32.49 -3.40 18.44
CA LEU A 68 -32.36 -4.73 17.88
C LEU A 68 -33.64 -5.51 18.19
N THR A 69 -34.25 -6.10 17.15
CA THR A 69 -35.37 -7.04 17.30
C THR A 69 -35.04 -8.34 16.58
N VAL A 70 -35.35 -9.48 17.19
CA VAL A 70 -35.23 -10.81 16.57
C VAL A 70 -36.63 -11.39 16.42
N ASP A 71 -37.04 -11.72 15.20
CA ASP A 71 -38.38 -12.22 14.86
C ASP A 71 -39.51 -11.37 15.48
N GLY A 72 -39.35 -10.05 15.40
CA GLY A 72 -40.28 -9.06 15.98
C GLY A 72 -40.16 -8.87 17.51
N SER A 73 -39.43 -9.74 18.22
CA SER A 73 -39.17 -9.59 19.66
C SER A 73 -38.06 -8.58 19.93
N LYS A 74 -38.30 -7.58 20.79
CA LYS A 74 -37.29 -6.60 21.19
C LYS A 74 -36.23 -7.21 22.10
N TYR A 75 -34.96 -6.99 21.77
CA TYR A 75 -33.83 -7.27 22.64
C TYR A 75 -33.38 -5.96 23.31
N VAL A 76 -33.02 -6.04 24.59
CA VAL A 76 -32.59 -4.88 25.39
C VAL A 76 -31.07 -4.78 25.41
N LYS A 77 -30.54 -3.56 25.28
CA LYS A 77 -29.11 -3.32 25.36
C LYS A 77 -28.64 -3.52 26.81
N GLY A 78 -27.70 -4.43 27.05
CA GLY A 78 -27.22 -4.74 28.40
C GLY A 78 -26.06 -5.72 28.39
N THR A 79 -25.44 -5.93 29.56
CA THR A 79 -24.30 -6.84 29.69
C THR A 79 -24.77 -8.29 29.76
N ILE A 80 -24.27 -9.16 28.87
CA ILE A 80 -24.55 -10.60 28.94
C ILE A 80 -23.51 -11.26 29.84
N SER A 81 -23.97 -11.85 30.95
CA SER A 81 -23.16 -12.57 31.95
C SER A 81 -23.69 -13.99 32.18
N TRP A 82 -22.97 -14.78 32.98
CA TRP A 82 -23.35 -16.15 33.31
C TRP A 82 -24.74 -16.19 33.98
N GLY A 83 -25.67 -16.97 33.41
CA GLY A 83 -27.07 -17.08 33.89
C GLY A 83 -28.05 -16.03 33.34
N THR A 84 -27.64 -15.19 32.38
CA THR A 84 -28.56 -14.27 31.69
C THR A 84 -29.57 -15.06 30.86
N SER A 85 -30.85 -15.06 31.24
CA SER A 85 -31.94 -15.72 30.50
C SER A 85 -32.80 -14.76 29.67
N GLU A 86 -32.60 -13.44 29.83
CA GLU A 86 -33.38 -12.41 29.16
C GLU A 86 -32.86 -12.11 27.74
N LYS A 87 -33.72 -11.56 26.87
CA LYS A 87 -33.39 -11.14 25.50
C LYS A 87 -32.47 -9.91 25.51
N VAL A 88 -31.17 -10.13 25.71
CA VAL A 88 -30.15 -9.08 25.88
C VAL A 88 -29.17 -9.05 24.70
N TRP A 89 -28.70 -7.85 24.33
CA TRP A 89 -27.62 -7.64 23.36
C TRP A 89 -26.59 -6.61 23.82
N GLN A 90 -25.36 -6.72 23.34
CA GLN A 90 -24.28 -5.75 23.52
C GLN A 90 -23.33 -5.77 22.32
N VAL A 91 -22.62 -4.65 22.09
CA VAL A 91 -21.45 -4.62 21.20
C VAL A 91 -20.21 -4.68 22.07
N THR A 92 -19.45 -5.77 21.97
CA THR A 92 -18.29 -6.02 22.84
C THR A 92 -17.22 -6.82 22.11
N GLU A 93 -16.02 -6.85 22.66
CA GLU A 93 -14.97 -7.78 22.24
C GLU A 93 -15.36 -9.19 22.67
N VAL A 94 -15.31 -10.12 21.73
CA VAL A 94 -15.52 -11.54 21.93
C VAL A 94 -14.26 -12.30 21.50
N THR A 95 -13.94 -13.38 22.20
CA THR A 95 -12.80 -14.23 21.87
C THR A 95 -13.32 -15.42 21.07
N GLY A 96 -12.95 -15.49 19.80
CA GLY A 96 -13.19 -16.66 18.94
C GLY A 96 -11.96 -17.54 18.80
N ALA A 97 -12.04 -18.56 17.95
CA ALA A 97 -10.95 -19.49 17.66
C ALA A 97 -9.66 -18.79 17.13
N TYR A 98 -9.80 -17.60 16.55
CA TYR A 98 -8.72 -16.85 15.87
C TYR A 98 -8.34 -15.53 16.54
N GLY A 99 -8.71 -15.35 17.82
CA GLY A 99 -8.37 -14.16 18.61
C GLY A 99 -9.58 -13.34 19.03
N ARG A 100 -9.32 -12.11 19.49
CA ARG A 100 -10.36 -11.17 19.94
C ARG A 100 -10.85 -10.35 18.76
N TYR A 101 -12.16 -10.27 18.60
CA TYR A 101 -12.80 -9.44 17.59
C TYR A 101 -14.05 -8.78 18.18
N ARG A 102 -14.44 -7.65 17.60
CA ARG A 102 -15.58 -6.87 18.06
C ARG A 102 -16.85 -7.35 17.37
N ALA A 103 -17.85 -7.76 18.15
CA ALA A 103 -19.09 -8.31 17.62
C ALA A 103 -20.33 -7.68 18.25
N LEU A 104 -21.43 -7.72 17.50
CA LEU A 104 -22.78 -7.61 18.03
C LEU A 104 -23.13 -8.97 18.66
N LYS A 105 -23.06 -9.02 19.98
CA LYS A 105 -23.31 -10.21 20.81
C LYS A 105 -24.73 -10.16 21.38
N LEU A 106 -25.53 -11.20 21.13
CA LEU A 106 -26.88 -11.34 21.67
C LEU A 106 -27.10 -12.73 22.25
N VAL A 107 -28.00 -12.84 23.22
CA VAL A 107 -28.45 -14.16 23.72
C VAL A 107 -29.00 -14.97 22.55
N ASN A 108 -28.51 -16.21 22.42
CA ASN A 108 -28.73 -17.06 21.24
C ASN A 108 -30.24 -17.20 20.93
N PRO A 109 -30.70 -16.82 19.73
CA PRO A 109 -32.09 -17.01 19.33
C PRO A 109 -32.36 -18.43 18.81
N ASP A 110 -33.63 -18.76 18.58
CA ASP A 110 -34.03 -19.92 17.80
C ASP A 110 -33.80 -19.67 16.31
N TYR A 111 -33.46 -20.72 15.54
CA TYR A 111 -33.13 -20.60 14.11
C TYR A 111 -34.17 -21.28 13.22
N PRO A 112 -34.46 -20.74 12.01
CA PRO A 112 -33.87 -19.53 11.43
C PRO A 112 -34.37 -18.25 12.13
N ALA A 113 -33.48 -17.28 12.28
CA ALA A 113 -33.75 -16.01 12.97
C ALA A 113 -33.67 -14.83 12.00
N GLN A 114 -34.59 -13.88 12.09
CA GLN A 114 -34.52 -12.60 11.38
C GLN A 114 -34.26 -11.45 12.35
N ILE A 115 -33.08 -10.84 12.24
CA ILE A 115 -32.60 -9.80 13.13
C ILE A 115 -32.72 -8.44 12.43
N THR A 116 -33.56 -7.55 12.93
CA THR A 116 -33.68 -6.17 12.45
C THR A 116 -32.86 -5.24 13.34
N ILE A 117 -31.96 -4.46 12.76
CA ILE A 117 -31.00 -3.62 13.47
C ILE A 117 -31.17 -2.17 13.03
N LYS A 118 -31.43 -1.27 13.99
CA LYS A 118 -31.49 0.18 13.74
C LYS A 118 -30.30 0.88 14.37
N ALA A 119 -29.57 1.65 13.55
CA ALA A 119 -28.47 2.48 13.97
C ALA A 119 -28.75 3.98 13.71
N LYS A 120 -28.26 4.86 14.59
CA LYS A 120 -28.46 6.31 14.47
C LYS A 120 -27.76 6.84 13.22
N GLY A 121 -28.51 7.47 12.31
CA GLY A 121 -27.96 8.04 11.07
C GLY A 121 -27.90 7.07 9.89
N TYR A 122 -28.29 5.80 10.10
CA TYR A 122 -28.22 4.76 9.09
C TYR A 122 -29.60 4.17 8.75
N GLN A 123 -29.72 3.60 7.55
CA GLN A 123 -30.86 2.78 7.15
C GLN A 123 -30.97 1.54 8.05
N THR A 124 -32.19 1.02 8.19
CA THR A 124 -32.42 -0.21 8.98
C THR A 124 -32.00 -1.40 8.15
N ILE A 125 -31.21 -2.31 8.73
CA ILE A 125 -30.84 -3.56 8.06
C ILE A 125 -31.60 -4.74 8.68
N LYS A 126 -31.86 -5.76 7.86
CA LYS A 126 -32.41 -7.05 8.27
C LYS A 126 -31.36 -8.12 7.99
N VAL A 127 -31.07 -8.96 8.97
CA VAL A 127 -30.10 -10.05 8.88
C VAL A 127 -30.81 -11.36 9.11
N LYS A 128 -30.83 -12.24 8.10
CA LYS A 128 -31.32 -13.61 8.23
C LYS A 128 -30.19 -14.50 8.70
N VAL A 129 -30.41 -15.30 9.74
CA VAL A 129 -29.44 -16.26 10.27
C VAL A 129 -30.00 -17.67 10.23
N GLU A 130 -29.27 -18.59 9.61
CA GLU A 130 -29.64 -20.00 9.45
C GLU A 130 -28.62 -20.89 10.16
N LYS A 131 -29.10 -21.96 10.80
CA LYS A 131 -28.27 -22.97 11.48
C LYS A 131 -28.18 -24.22 10.61
N ASN A 132 -26.97 -24.63 10.25
CA ASN A 132 -26.72 -25.93 9.65
C ASN A 132 -26.54 -26.98 10.75
N ALA A 133 -27.58 -27.77 11.01
CA ALA A 133 -27.55 -28.83 12.02
C ALA A 133 -26.87 -30.13 11.54
N ALA A 134 -26.44 -30.21 10.28
CA ALA A 134 -25.84 -31.41 9.69
C ALA A 134 -24.33 -31.56 10.01
N VAL A 135 -23.68 -30.55 10.59
CA VAL A 135 -22.25 -30.51 10.90
C VAL A 135 -22.07 -30.11 12.37
N TYR A 136 -21.09 -30.68 13.08
CA TYR A 136 -20.77 -30.29 14.46
C TYR A 136 -19.27 -29.92 14.59
N PRO A 137 -18.91 -28.73 15.13
CA PRO A 137 -19.80 -27.72 15.70
C PRO A 137 -20.73 -27.13 14.64
N TYR A 138 -21.96 -26.77 15.04
CA TYR A 138 -22.97 -26.25 14.13
C TYR A 138 -22.46 -24.99 13.42
N GLU A 139 -22.66 -24.93 12.11
CA GLU A 139 -22.32 -23.75 11.32
C GLU A 139 -23.52 -22.82 11.22
N TYR A 140 -23.24 -21.51 11.27
CA TYR A 140 -24.26 -20.47 11.20
C TYR A 140 -23.95 -19.56 10.03
N LYS A 141 -24.95 -19.36 9.16
CA LYS A 141 -24.84 -18.44 8.02
C LYS A 141 -25.73 -17.24 8.24
N ALA A 142 -25.15 -16.04 8.19
CA ALA A 142 -25.88 -14.79 8.31
C ALA A 142 -25.81 -13.97 7.02
N THR A 143 -26.93 -13.44 6.54
CA THR A 143 -27.02 -12.67 5.30
C THR A 143 -27.85 -11.40 5.49
N VAL A 144 -27.37 -10.27 4.99
CA VAL A 144 -28.12 -8.99 5.00
C VAL A 144 -29.14 -9.00 3.85
N GLU A 145 -30.40 -8.73 4.16
CA GLU A 145 -31.48 -8.61 3.18
C GLU A 145 -31.51 -7.17 2.63
N LYS A 146 -31.40 -7.01 1.31
CA LYS A 146 -31.58 -5.71 0.64
C LYS A 146 -33.06 -5.49 0.33
N GLU A 147 -33.65 -4.39 0.80
CA GLU A 147 -35.01 -4.02 0.40
C GLU A 147 -35.01 -3.63 -1.08
N SER A 148 -35.60 -4.49 -1.90
CA SER A 148 -35.94 -4.22 -3.30
C SER A 148 -37.43 -3.84 -3.34
N GLY A 149 -37.76 -2.72 -3.99
CA GLY A 149 -39.14 -2.30 -4.23
C GLY A 149 -39.97 -3.39 -4.94
N SER A 150 -41.23 -3.49 -4.52
CA SER A 150 -42.28 -4.44 -4.88
C SER A 150 -42.47 -4.68 -6.40
N GLN A 151 -42.81 -5.92 -6.82
CA GLN A 151 -44.18 -6.35 -7.15
C GLN A 151 -44.24 -7.83 -7.63
N SER A 152 -45.41 -8.42 -7.41
CA SER A 152 -45.86 -9.81 -7.48
C SER A 152 -45.76 -10.60 -8.79
N GLY A 153 -45.73 -11.93 -8.66
CA GLY A 153 -46.30 -12.88 -9.63
C GLY A 153 -46.62 -14.24 -8.96
N SER A 154 -47.91 -14.54 -8.82
CA SER A 154 -48.48 -15.77 -8.22
C SER A 154 -49.03 -16.71 -9.28
N GLY A 155 -49.05 -18.01 -8.98
CA GLY A 155 -49.80 -19.08 -9.67
C GLY A 155 -48.90 -20.25 -10.05
N GLY A 156 -49.16 -21.53 -9.76
CA GLY A 156 -50.31 -22.20 -9.17
C GLY A 156 -50.27 -23.68 -9.58
N GLN A 157 -50.09 -24.58 -8.60
CA GLN A 157 -50.67 -25.93 -8.42
C GLN A 157 -50.84 -26.92 -9.60
N SER A 158 -50.29 -28.14 -9.43
CA SER A 158 -51.00 -29.44 -9.32
C SER A 158 -50.18 -30.62 -9.89
N GLY A 159 -50.27 -31.79 -9.23
CA GLY A 159 -49.73 -33.05 -9.76
C GLY A 159 -49.48 -34.14 -8.71
N SER A 160 -50.56 -34.69 -8.17
CA SER A 160 -50.60 -35.89 -7.30
C SER A 160 -50.61 -37.18 -8.13
N GLY A 161 -50.02 -38.27 -7.62
CA GLY A 161 -50.27 -39.63 -8.11
C GLY A 161 -49.35 -40.71 -7.52
N ASN A 162 -49.88 -41.44 -6.52
CA ASN A 162 -49.75 -42.88 -6.14
C ASN A 162 -48.53 -43.72 -6.64
N GLN A 163 -48.00 -44.71 -5.91
CA GLN A 163 -48.73 -45.79 -5.23
C GLN A 163 -47.80 -46.60 -4.27
N SER A 164 -48.43 -47.15 -3.23
CA SER A 164 -47.87 -48.00 -2.17
C SER A 164 -48.08 -49.50 -2.46
N GLY A 165 -47.36 -50.35 -1.72
CA GLY A 165 -47.64 -51.78 -1.48
C GLY A 165 -46.35 -52.58 -1.30
N GLY A 166 -46.11 -53.45 -0.33
CA GLY A 166 -46.76 -53.99 0.88
C GLY A 166 -45.63 -54.79 1.61
N GLY A 167 -45.57 -55.03 2.92
CA GLY A 167 -46.56 -55.62 3.81
C GLY A 167 -46.14 -57.05 4.20
N GLY A 168 -45.91 -57.30 5.51
CA GLY A 168 -45.79 -58.63 6.14
C GLY A 168 -44.38 -58.90 6.71
N GLN A 169 -44.06 -59.04 8.01
CA GLN A 169 -44.69 -59.35 9.30
C GLN A 169 -43.97 -60.57 9.92
N SER A 170 -43.67 -60.41 11.21
CA SER A 170 -43.02 -61.29 12.17
C SER A 170 -43.52 -62.73 12.23
N GLY A 171 -42.62 -63.61 12.65
CA GLY A 171 -42.94 -64.86 13.35
C GLY A 171 -41.85 -65.14 14.39
N GLY A 172 -42.20 -65.09 15.68
CA GLY A 172 -41.38 -65.58 16.78
C GLY A 172 -41.89 -66.94 17.28
N GLY A 173 -41.01 -67.71 17.93
CA GLY A 173 -41.39 -68.87 18.74
C GLY A 173 -40.31 -69.94 18.86
N ASN A 174 -39.64 -69.99 20.02
CA ASN A 174 -39.17 -71.15 20.83
C ASN A 174 -38.47 -72.37 20.14
N GLN A 175 -37.55 -73.13 20.74
CA GLN A 175 -37.11 -73.33 22.14
C GLN A 175 -35.77 -74.11 22.19
N SER A 176 -35.17 -74.12 23.39
CA SER A 176 -34.38 -75.21 24.00
C SER A 176 -32.93 -75.44 23.53
N GLY A 177 -32.02 -75.25 24.48
CA GLY A 177 -30.60 -75.50 24.32
C GLY A 177 -30.20 -76.96 24.57
N SER A 178 -28.88 -77.15 24.51
CA SER A 178 -28.16 -78.15 25.29
C SER A 178 -26.68 -77.80 25.19
N GLY A 179 -26.04 -77.64 26.34
CA GLY A 179 -24.59 -77.57 26.40
C GLY A 179 -23.98 -78.90 26.00
N ASN A 180 -22.80 -78.84 25.40
CA ASN A 180 -21.78 -79.84 25.65
C ASN A 180 -20.40 -79.29 25.30
N VAL A 181 -19.53 -79.27 26.30
CA VAL A 181 -18.07 -79.29 26.15
C VAL A 181 -17.68 -80.73 25.85
N PRO A 182 -16.76 -80.95 24.90
CA PRO A 182 -15.48 -81.58 25.26
C PRO A 182 -14.33 -80.71 24.73
N GLY A 183 -13.31 -80.36 25.51
CA GLY A 183 -12.31 -81.33 25.93
C GLY A 183 -11.25 -81.52 24.84
N GLY A 184 -10.55 -80.44 24.47
CA GLY A 184 -9.37 -80.44 23.60
C GLY A 184 -8.62 -79.13 23.80
N ASN A 185 -7.40 -79.19 24.33
CA ASN A 185 -6.57 -78.04 24.73
C ASN A 185 -6.03 -77.30 23.50
N THR A 186 -6.92 -76.64 22.77
CA THR A 186 -6.59 -75.69 21.71
C THR A 186 -6.84 -74.32 22.33
N ALA A 187 -5.79 -73.48 22.41
CA ALA A 187 -5.94 -72.13 22.90
C ALA A 187 -7.03 -71.41 22.09
N GLY A 188 -7.87 -70.62 22.76
CA GLY A 188 -8.84 -69.79 22.05
C GLY A 188 -8.14 -68.84 21.09
N LYS A 189 -8.73 -68.56 19.93
CA LYS A 189 -8.17 -67.63 18.95
C LYS A 189 -9.09 -66.44 18.75
N ILE A 190 -8.56 -65.23 18.93
CA ILE A 190 -9.26 -63.99 18.57
C ILE A 190 -8.80 -63.57 17.18
N ASN A 191 -9.74 -63.32 16.28
CA ASN A 191 -9.47 -62.81 14.94
C ASN A 191 -9.66 -61.29 14.89
N LEU A 192 -8.99 -60.63 13.94
CA LEU A 192 -9.09 -59.18 13.74
C LEU A 192 -10.55 -58.70 13.54
N SER A 193 -11.38 -59.50 12.87
CA SER A 193 -12.80 -59.21 12.62
C SER A 193 -13.65 -59.08 13.90
N GLN A 194 -13.15 -59.60 15.02
CA GLN A 194 -13.81 -59.50 16.34
C GLN A 194 -13.45 -58.20 17.06
N LEU A 195 -12.49 -57.42 16.55
CA LEU A 195 -12.07 -56.15 17.14
C LEU A 195 -12.85 -54.98 16.53
N LYS A 196 -13.41 -54.14 17.39
CA LYS A 196 -14.06 -52.88 16.99
C LYS A 196 -13.32 -51.71 17.61
N LEU A 197 -12.69 -50.90 16.77
CA LEU A 197 -12.02 -49.66 17.18
C LEU A 197 -13.03 -48.51 17.24
N SER A 198 -12.95 -47.70 18.30
CA SER A 198 -13.70 -46.46 18.44
C SER A 198 -12.87 -45.42 19.20
N LEU A 199 -13.17 -44.15 18.96
CA LEU A 199 -12.60 -43.05 19.72
C LEU A 199 -13.48 -42.74 20.94
N GLY A 200 -12.87 -42.56 22.11
CA GLY A 200 -13.59 -42.23 23.34
C GLY A 200 -14.27 -40.87 23.30
N LEU A 201 -15.28 -40.67 24.17
CA LEU A 201 -15.82 -39.32 24.42
C LEU A 201 -14.63 -38.42 24.77
N TRP A 202 -14.55 -37.25 24.13
CA TRP A 202 -13.46 -36.27 24.23
C TRP A 202 -12.20 -36.52 23.39
N GLY A 203 -12.13 -37.58 22.57
CA GLY A 203 -11.02 -37.76 21.63
C GLY A 203 -9.66 -38.08 22.27
N SER A 204 -9.64 -38.44 23.54
CA SER A 204 -8.42 -38.63 24.34
C SER A 204 -7.99 -40.09 24.49
N THR A 205 -8.84 -41.03 24.08
CA THR A 205 -8.57 -42.48 24.21
C THR A 205 -9.05 -43.28 23.00
N TRP A 206 -8.29 -44.29 22.63
CA TRP A 206 -8.70 -45.34 21.69
C TRP A 206 -9.31 -46.50 22.46
N LYS A 207 -10.46 -47.00 22.01
CA LYS A 207 -11.17 -48.13 22.61
C LYS A 207 -11.28 -49.26 21.61
N ILE A 208 -10.80 -50.43 21.99
CA ILE A 208 -10.92 -51.67 21.22
C ILE A 208 -11.88 -52.59 21.98
N THR A 209 -13.06 -52.82 21.41
CA THR A 209 -14.06 -53.75 21.95
C THR A 209 -13.91 -55.10 21.28
N VAL A 210 -13.84 -56.17 22.06
CA VAL A 210 -13.77 -57.55 21.54
C VAL A 210 -15.18 -58.14 21.53
N SER A 211 -15.67 -58.51 20.35
CA SER A 211 -16.99 -59.13 20.16
C SER A 211 -16.89 -60.66 20.10
N ASP A 212 -17.97 -61.36 20.43
CA ASP A 212 -18.10 -62.82 20.26
C ASP A 212 -17.01 -63.64 21.00
N ALA A 213 -16.50 -63.09 22.11
CA ALA A 213 -15.51 -63.73 22.98
C ALA A 213 -15.67 -63.24 24.43
N ASP A 214 -16.64 -63.82 25.15
CA ASP A 214 -17.00 -63.40 26.50
C ASP A 214 -15.81 -63.51 27.47
N ALA A 215 -15.58 -62.42 28.22
CA ALA A 215 -14.51 -62.28 29.22
C ALA A 215 -13.06 -62.44 28.68
N TYR A 216 -12.81 -62.26 27.37
CA TYR A 216 -11.45 -62.26 26.82
C TYR A 216 -10.54 -61.22 27.51
N VAL A 217 -11.01 -59.97 27.63
CA VAL A 217 -10.21 -58.88 28.24
C VAL A 217 -9.85 -59.16 29.70
N ALA A 218 -10.71 -59.87 30.44
CA ALA A 218 -10.42 -60.28 31.82
C ALA A 218 -9.20 -61.21 31.94
N LYS A 219 -8.89 -61.95 30.87
CA LYS A 219 -7.78 -62.91 30.79
C LYS A 219 -6.49 -62.30 30.23
N VAL A 220 -6.50 -61.03 29.81
CA VAL A 220 -5.31 -60.34 29.27
C VAL A 220 -4.28 -60.13 30.39
N LYS A 221 -3.08 -60.68 30.18
CA LYS A 221 -1.93 -60.62 31.09
C LYS A 221 -0.93 -59.53 30.72
N GLU A 222 -0.73 -59.28 29.43
CA GLU A 222 0.28 -58.35 28.95
C GLU A 222 -0.15 -57.71 27.63
N ILE A 223 0.15 -56.42 27.47
CA ILE A 223 0.07 -55.73 26.19
C ILE A 223 1.42 -55.07 25.91
N SER A 224 1.94 -55.29 24.71
CA SER A 224 3.14 -54.61 24.23
C SER A 224 2.89 -53.91 22.91
N VAL A 225 3.46 -52.71 22.74
CA VAL A 225 3.43 -51.96 21.48
C VAL A 225 4.86 -51.83 20.96
N ASN A 226 5.08 -52.21 19.70
CA ASN A 226 6.40 -52.29 19.06
C ASN A 226 7.44 -53.04 19.92
N GLY A 227 7.00 -54.14 20.56
CA GLY A 227 7.85 -54.97 21.44
C GLY A 227 8.09 -54.41 22.85
N LYS A 228 7.59 -53.20 23.17
CA LYS A 228 7.70 -52.62 24.53
C LYS A 228 6.42 -52.86 25.32
N VAL A 229 6.55 -53.49 26.49
CA VAL A 229 5.41 -53.73 27.40
C VAL A 229 4.85 -52.40 27.93
N TRP A 230 3.54 -52.23 27.83
CA TRP A 230 2.82 -51.08 28.36
C TRP A 230 2.28 -51.38 29.76
N THR A 231 2.09 -50.34 30.57
CA THR A 231 1.65 -50.49 31.97
C THR A 231 0.14 -50.46 32.07
N GLU A 232 -0.45 -51.46 32.73
CA GLU A 232 -1.88 -51.46 33.05
C GLU A 232 -2.21 -50.30 34.03
N ASN A 233 -3.30 -49.60 33.76
CA ASN A 233 -3.83 -48.52 34.59
C ASN A 233 -5.28 -48.85 34.97
N PRO A 234 -5.66 -48.81 36.26
CA PRO A 234 -7.04 -49.05 36.69
C PRO A 234 -8.02 -47.97 36.20
N TYR A 235 -7.52 -46.79 35.84
CA TYR A 235 -8.31 -45.67 35.32
C TYR A 235 -8.06 -45.45 33.83
N SER A 236 -8.97 -44.73 33.17
CA SER A 236 -8.83 -44.35 31.76
C SER A 236 -7.46 -43.68 31.54
N PRO A 237 -6.64 -44.17 30.61
CA PRO A 237 -5.28 -43.65 30.44
C PRO A 237 -5.34 -42.22 29.88
N ASN A 238 -4.60 -41.31 30.52
CA ASN A 238 -4.43 -39.91 30.12
C ASN A 238 -2.98 -39.59 29.68
N MET A 239 -2.12 -40.61 29.59
CA MET A 239 -0.71 -40.52 29.19
C MET A 239 -0.37 -41.75 28.35
N GLY A 240 0.61 -41.61 27.45
CA GLY A 240 1.12 -42.70 26.63
C GLY A 240 1.71 -43.86 27.45
N GLY A 241 1.99 -44.99 26.80
CA GLY A 241 2.64 -46.17 27.41
C GLY A 241 1.78 -46.92 28.43
N ARG A 242 0.48 -46.60 28.50
CA ARG A 242 -0.48 -47.16 29.46
C ARG A 242 -1.74 -47.65 28.75
N TYR A 243 -2.37 -48.67 29.32
CA TYR A 243 -3.66 -49.18 28.86
C TYR A 243 -4.57 -49.49 30.05
N GLN A 244 -5.89 -49.47 29.85
CA GLN A 244 -6.88 -49.92 30.83
C GLN A 244 -7.63 -51.14 30.28
N LYS A 245 -7.83 -52.15 31.14
CA LYS A 245 -8.76 -53.25 30.90
C LYS A 245 -10.11 -52.91 31.51
N LYS A 246 -11.18 -53.02 30.71
CA LYS A 246 -12.56 -53.00 31.19
C LYS A 246 -13.19 -54.35 30.92
N ALA A 247 -13.04 -55.24 31.88
CA ALA A 247 -13.51 -56.63 31.78
C ALA A 247 -15.03 -56.71 31.61
N GLU A 248 -15.78 -55.83 32.28
CA GLU A 248 -17.24 -55.77 32.29
C GLU A 248 -17.86 -55.40 30.94
N THR A 249 -17.10 -54.73 30.06
CA THR A 249 -17.52 -54.35 28.71
C THR A 249 -16.66 -55.00 27.63
N ASN A 250 -15.73 -55.89 28.01
CA ASN A 250 -14.76 -56.53 27.13
C ASN A 250 -13.95 -55.53 26.26
N GLN A 251 -13.47 -54.44 26.88
CA GLN A 251 -12.75 -53.35 26.19
C GLN A 251 -11.30 -53.18 26.66
N LEU A 252 -10.40 -52.95 25.70
CA LEU A 252 -9.06 -52.41 25.92
C LEU A 252 -9.04 -50.92 25.57
N ILE A 253 -8.51 -50.10 26.46
CA ILE A 253 -8.47 -48.64 26.28
C ILE A 253 -7.03 -48.16 26.30
N PHE A 254 -6.64 -47.39 25.29
CA PHE A 254 -5.31 -46.82 25.10
C PHE A 254 -5.39 -45.29 25.09
N ALA A 255 -4.31 -44.61 25.49
CA ALA A 255 -4.24 -43.15 25.34
C ALA A 255 -4.11 -42.77 23.86
N ALA A 256 -4.97 -41.85 23.40
CA ALA A 256 -4.86 -41.21 22.08
C ALA A 256 -4.12 -39.87 22.15
N GLN A 257 -3.94 -39.32 23.36
CA GLN A 257 -3.20 -38.09 23.63
C GLN A 257 -2.32 -38.26 24.87
N ASP A 258 -1.18 -37.55 24.90
CA ASP A 258 -0.31 -37.48 26.08
C ASP A 258 -0.43 -36.09 26.72
N PHE A 259 -1.06 -36.02 27.89
CA PHE A 259 -1.20 -34.77 28.66
C PHE A 259 -0.05 -34.56 29.68
N SER A 260 1.00 -35.39 29.64
CA SER A 260 2.11 -35.25 30.56
C SER A 260 2.99 -34.03 30.23
N ALA A 261 3.64 -33.46 31.25
CA ALA A 261 4.53 -32.30 31.09
C ALA A 261 5.82 -32.62 30.28
N ALA A 262 6.15 -33.91 30.15
CA ALA A 262 7.23 -34.41 29.31
C ALA A 262 6.61 -35.29 28.23
N GLN A 263 6.35 -34.73 27.04
CA GLN A 263 5.69 -35.39 25.89
C GLN A 263 6.52 -36.53 25.25
N THR A 264 7.18 -37.37 26.07
CA THR A 264 8.15 -38.38 25.64
C THR A 264 7.64 -39.81 25.83
N ILE A 265 6.40 -40.00 26.31
CA ILE A 265 5.82 -41.33 26.52
C ILE A 265 4.94 -41.71 25.31
N PRO A 266 5.20 -42.84 24.62
CA PRO A 266 4.57 -43.13 23.34
C PRO A 266 3.06 -43.39 23.47
N ILE A 267 2.25 -42.62 22.73
CA ILE A 267 0.85 -42.95 22.39
C ILE A 267 0.82 -43.89 21.19
N LEU A 268 -0.35 -44.48 20.88
CA LEU A 268 -0.52 -45.23 19.63
C LEU A 268 -0.40 -44.29 18.43
N LYS A 269 0.47 -44.65 17.48
CA LYS A 269 0.72 -43.95 16.23
C LYS A 269 0.46 -44.87 15.04
N SER A 270 0.15 -44.28 13.88
CA SER A 270 0.02 -45.05 12.64
C SER A 270 1.26 -45.92 12.41
N GLY A 271 1.05 -47.21 12.14
CA GLY A 271 2.12 -48.19 11.96
C GLY A 271 2.51 -48.96 13.21
N ASP A 272 1.98 -48.64 14.40
CA ASP A 272 2.30 -49.36 15.63
C ASP A 272 1.76 -50.79 15.61
N SER A 273 2.64 -51.76 15.90
CA SER A 273 2.30 -53.16 16.12
C SER A 273 1.91 -53.37 17.59
N VAL A 274 0.70 -53.86 17.84
CA VAL A 274 0.18 -54.15 19.18
C VAL A 274 0.03 -55.65 19.34
N ARG A 275 0.66 -56.20 20.39
CA ARG A 275 0.54 -57.60 20.79
C ARG A 275 -0.14 -57.71 22.16
N VAL A 276 -1.13 -58.59 22.24
CA VAL A 276 -1.92 -58.87 23.45
C VAL A 276 -1.78 -60.34 23.83
N LYS A 277 -1.27 -60.61 25.04
CA LYS A 277 -1.18 -61.97 25.59
C LYS A 277 -2.32 -62.19 26.57
N ALA A 278 -3.10 -63.24 26.36
CA ALA A 278 -4.22 -63.60 27.24
C ALA A 278 -4.17 -65.08 27.64
N GLU A 279 -4.54 -65.38 28.88
CA GLU A 279 -4.51 -66.74 29.40
C GLU A 279 -5.52 -67.65 28.69
N GLY A 280 -5.02 -68.77 28.16
CA GLY A 280 -5.84 -69.73 27.41
C GLY A 280 -6.16 -69.29 25.98
N TYR A 281 -5.48 -68.27 25.44
CA TYR A 281 -5.61 -67.80 24.06
C TYR A 281 -4.24 -67.75 23.35
N GLU A 282 -4.25 -67.85 22.03
CA GLU A 282 -3.09 -67.51 21.19
C GLU A 282 -2.79 -66.00 21.29
N ASP A 283 -1.52 -65.61 21.12
CA ASP A 283 -1.11 -64.19 21.11
C ASP A 283 -1.81 -63.45 19.95
N LEU A 284 -2.62 -62.45 20.29
CA LEU A 284 -3.27 -61.58 19.31
C LEU A 284 -2.29 -60.47 18.91
N SER A 285 -2.00 -60.33 17.62
CA SER A 285 -1.21 -59.22 17.08
C SER A 285 -2.00 -58.48 15.99
N PHE A 286 -1.98 -57.16 16.03
CA PHE A 286 -2.61 -56.29 15.03
C PHE A 286 -1.84 -54.98 14.91
N LYS A 287 -2.03 -54.29 13.79
CA LYS A 287 -1.45 -52.98 13.54
C LYS A 287 -2.49 -51.89 13.71
N PHE A 288 -2.10 -50.79 14.35
CA PHE A 288 -2.89 -49.56 14.40
C PHE A 288 -2.51 -48.66 13.22
N LEU A 289 -3.50 -48.20 12.47
CA LEU A 289 -3.30 -47.36 11.29
C LEU A 289 -4.12 -46.09 11.39
N ILE A 290 -3.57 -44.97 10.91
CA ILE A 290 -4.33 -43.75 10.63
C ILE A 290 -4.11 -43.43 9.14
N ASP A 291 -5.21 -43.36 8.39
CA ASP A 291 -5.15 -43.02 6.97
C ASP A 291 -4.88 -41.54 6.73
N ALA A 292 -4.76 -41.15 5.45
CA ALA A 292 -4.49 -39.76 5.06
C ALA A 292 -5.62 -38.78 5.45
N ASP A 293 -6.85 -39.28 5.66
CA ASP A 293 -8.00 -38.48 6.10
C ASP A 293 -8.11 -38.40 7.64
N GLY A 294 -7.18 -39.03 8.37
CA GLY A 294 -7.18 -39.07 9.83
C GLY A 294 -8.07 -40.15 10.43
N ASN A 295 -8.61 -41.07 9.63
CA ASN A 295 -9.43 -42.17 10.13
C ASN A 295 -8.55 -43.29 10.66
N ALA A 296 -8.84 -43.71 11.89
CA ALA A 296 -8.12 -44.80 12.52
C ALA A 296 -8.74 -46.15 12.18
N SER A 297 -7.90 -47.17 11.95
CA SER A 297 -8.32 -48.54 11.67
C SER A 297 -7.34 -49.54 12.28
N LEU A 298 -7.74 -50.81 12.31
CA LEU A 298 -6.90 -51.94 12.69
C LEU A 298 -6.66 -52.84 11.48
N ALA A 299 -5.43 -53.27 11.28
CA ALA A 299 -5.05 -54.18 10.20
C ALA A 299 -4.27 -55.39 10.76
N GLU A 300 -4.09 -56.41 9.93
CA GLU A 300 -3.17 -57.50 10.26
C GLU A 300 -1.75 -56.94 10.41
N ASP A 301 -1.02 -57.46 11.39
CA ASP A 301 0.36 -57.05 11.61
C ASP A 301 1.29 -57.76 10.61
N ASP A 302 1.62 -57.06 9.53
CA ASP A 302 2.58 -57.47 8.51
C ASP A 302 4.06 -57.19 8.90
N GLN A 303 4.30 -56.71 10.14
CA GLN A 303 5.60 -56.29 10.67
C GLN A 303 6.26 -55.10 9.94
N GLN A 304 5.54 -54.41 9.06
CA GLN A 304 5.94 -53.16 8.45
C GLN A 304 5.47 -51.97 9.29
N GLY A 305 6.17 -50.83 9.21
CA GLY A 305 5.75 -49.60 9.90
C GLY A 305 4.54 -48.91 9.26
N ASP A 306 4.44 -47.59 9.41
CA ASP A 306 3.38 -46.78 8.79
C ASP A 306 3.39 -46.99 7.25
N PRO A 307 2.27 -47.36 6.61
CA PRO A 307 2.20 -47.49 5.15
C PRO A 307 2.25 -46.15 4.41
N TYR A 308 2.10 -45.02 5.11
CA TYR A 308 2.16 -43.68 4.54
C TYR A 308 3.54 -43.03 4.73
N GLU A 309 3.88 -42.16 3.78
CA GLU A 309 5.03 -41.26 3.82
C GLU A 309 4.53 -39.81 3.83
N PHE A 310 5.22 -38.97 4.61
CA PHE A 310 4.95 -37.54 4.66
C PHE A 310 5.87 -36.81 3.68
N ARG A 311 5.27 -36.02 2.77
CA ARG A 311 5.99 -35.16 1.82
C ARG A 311 5.67 -33.70 2.12
N VAL A 312 6.66 -32.83 1.94
CA VAL A 312 6.54 -31.39 2.22
C VAL A 312 7.17 -30.59 1.09
N LYS A 313 6.58 -29.44 0.77
CA LYS A 313 7.14 -28.50 -0.20
C LYS A 313 6.95 -27.04 0.24
N LEU A 314 7.82 -26.18 -0.26
CA LEU A 314 7.72 -24.73 -0.20
C LEU A 314 7.30 -24.19 -1.57
N GLN A 315 6.38 -23.24 -1.57
CA GLN A 315 5.95 -22.51 -2.75
C GLN A 315 5.84 -21.01 -2.45
N GLY A 316 6.37 -20.18 -3.34
CA GLY A 316 6.46 -18.72 -3.18
C GLY A 316 7.90 -18.22 -3.38
N SER A 317 8.17 -17.01 -2.89
CA SER A 317 9.50 -16.38 -2.95
C SER A 317 9.77 -15.51 -1.71
N PHE A 318 11.07 -15.32 -1.41
CA PHE A 318 11.54 -14.37 -0.41
C PHE A 318 11.98 -13.08 -1.08
N GLU A 319 11.72 -11.94 -0.44
CA GLU A 319 12.30 -10.67 -0.87
C GLU A 319 13.81 -10.69 -0.65
N ALA A 320 14.58 -10.25 -1.64
CA ALA A 320 16.02 -10.12 -1.45
C ALA A 320 16.37 -9.02 -0.44
N ALA A 321 17.52 -9.17 0.22
CA ALA A 321 17.98 -8.24 1.24
C ALA A 321 19.29 -7.55 0.83
N ILE A 322 19.61 -6.42 1.46
CA ILE A 322 20.90 -5.74 1.31
C ILE A 322 21.70 -5.87 2.60
N LYS A 323 23.01 -6.12 2.50
CA LYS A 323 23.93 -6.20 3.65
C LYS A 323 23.73 -5.02 4.60
N GLY A 324 23.53 -5.33 5.87
CA GLY A 324 23.35 -4.34 6.94
C GLY A 324 21.97 -3.68 6.98
N GLN A 325 21.04 -4.07 6.08
CA GLN A 325 19.67 -3.55 6.07
C GLN A 325 19.02 -3.70 7.45
N LYS A 326 18.46 -2.60 7.94
CA LYS A 326 17.70 -2.55 9.18
C LYS A 326 16.22 -2.76 8.88
N ASN A 327 15.51 -3.34 9.85
CA ASN A 327 14.07 -3.57 9.77
C ASN A 327 13.67 -4.40 8.54
N TYR A 328 14.50 -5.37 8.12
CA TYR A 328 14.11 -6.33 7.09
C TYR A 328 12.91 -7.20 7.55
N ASP A 329 12.74 -7.34 8.86
CA ASP A 329 11.57 -7.94 9.51
C ASP A 329 10.51 -6.92 9.94
N GLY A 330 10.69 -5.67 9.53
CA GLY A 330 9.80 -4.57 9.88
C GLY A 330 8.41 -4.81 9.32
N VAL A 331 7.41 -4.70 10.18
CA VAL A 331 6.04 -4.56 9.72
C VAL A 331 5.78 -3.08 9.45
N THR A 332 5.36 -2.71 8.24
CA THR A 332 4.97 -1.33 7.93
C THR A 332 3.77 -0.94 8.79
N SER A 333 4.05 -0.17 9.84
CA SER A 333 3.10 0.15 10.91
C SER A 333 2.11 1.23 10.47
N ALA A 334 1.00 0.83 9.84
CA ALA A 334 -0.16 1.70 9.64
C ALA A 334 -1.52 1.01 9.84
N SER A 335 -1.57 -0.22 10.36
CA SER A 335 -2.83 -0.89 10.72
C SER A 335 -2.84 -1.28 12.19
N LEU A 336 -3.45 -0.42 13.02
CA LEU A 336 -3.78 -0.68 14.42
C LEU A 336 -4.94 -1.69 14.52
N SER A 337 -4.71 -2.93 14.12
CA SER A 337 -5.53 -4.10 14.45
C SER A 337 -4.67 -5.34 14.22
N GLY A 338 -4.56 -6.20 15.23
CA GLY A 338 -3.55 -7.26 15.33
C GLY A 338 -3.43 -8.18 14.12
N THR A 339 -2.24 -8.81 14.00
CA THR A 339 -1.72 -9.67 12.91
C THR A 339 -1.10 -8.96 11.72
N SER A 340 -0.26 -7.97 11.99
CA SER A 340 0.65 -7.48 10.96
C SER A 340 1.79 -8.50 10.79
N GLN A 341 1.63 -9.46 9.87
CA GLN A 341 2.69 -10.41 9.52
C GLN A 341 3.78 -9.65 8.75
N ASN A 342 5.03 -10.00 9.01
CA ASN A 342 6.17 -9.59 8.20
C ASN A 342 5.91 -10.04 6.74
N GLN A 343 5.87 -9.10 5.78
CA GLN A 343 5.53 -9.36 4.38
C GLN A 343 6.74 -9.68 3.49
N ASN A 344 7.94 -9.89 4.06
CA ASN A 344 9.17 -10.13 3.28
C ASN A 344 9.23 -11.49 2.55
N SER A 345 8.09 -12.19 2.47
CA SER A 345 7.97 -13.51 1.88
C SER A 345 6.53 -13.79 1.50
N SER A 346 6.35 -14.37 0.30
CA SER A 346 5.09 -14.97 -0.13
C SER A 346 5.04 -16.49 0.14
N VAL A 347 6.06 -17.05 0.80
CA VAL A 347 6.25 -18.50 0.92
C VAL A 347 5.23 -19.13 1.85
N LYS A 348 4.60 -20.19 1.35
CA LYS A 348 3.73 -21.11 2.07
C LYS A 348 4.33 -22.51 2.13
N VAL A 349 4.08 -23.20 3.25
CA VAL A 349 4.48 -24.60 3.46
C VAL A 349 3.29 -25.53 3.21
N TYR A 350 3.48 -26.51 2.33
CA TYR A 350 2.48 -27.52 1.98
C TYR A 350 2.92 -28.91 2.39
N GLY A 351 1.96 -29.78 2.69
CA GLY A 351 2.18 -31.16 3.08
C GLY A 351 1.24 -32.11 2.35
N ALA A 352 1.68 -33.35 2.18
CA ALA A 352 0.90 -34.43 1.59
C ALA A 352 1.22 -35.77 2.28
N LEU A 353 0.19 -36.61 2.47
CA LEU A 353 0.33 -37.99 2.94
C LEU A 353 0.00 -38.96 1.82
N VAL A 354 1.00 -39.72 1.38
CA VAL A 354 0.86 -40.68 0.28
C VAL A 354 1.32 -42.07 0.71
N LYS A 355 0.83 -43.11 0.04
CA LYS A 355 1.36 -44.46 0.30
C LYS A 355 2.82 -44.53 -0.10
N LYS A 356 3.62 -45.27 0.67
CA LYS A 356 5.05 -45.46 0.37
C LYS A 356 5.25 -45.95 -1.07
N GLY A 357 6.17 -45.30 -1.78
CA GLY A 357 6.46 -45.59 -3.19
C GLY A 357 5.55 -44.88 -4.19
N GLN A 358 4.63 -44.02 -3.75
CA GLN A 358 3.82 -43.15 -4.61
C GLN A 358 4.28 -41.69 -4.51
N GLU A 359 4.17 -40.95 -5.61
CA GLU A 359 4.40 -39.51 -5.63
C GLU A 359 3.07 -38.74 -5.43
N PRO A 360 3.08 -37.59 -4.72
CA PRO A 360 1.88 -36.79 -4.52
C PRO A 360 1.33 -36.19 -5.82
N SER A 361 0.02 -36.29 -6.00
CA SER A 361 -0.74 -35.51 -6.99
C SER A 361 -1.03 -34.10 -6.48
N ASP A 362 -1.48 -33.20 -7.36
CA ASP A 362 -1.82 -31.82 -6.98
C ASP A 362 -2.93 -31.73 -5.92
N GLN A 363 -3.83 -32.73 -5.87
CA GLN A 363 -4.94 -32.78 -4.92
C GLN A 363 -4.51 -33.27 -3.53
N ASP A 364 -3.35 -33.94 -3.42
CA ASP A 364 -2.84 -34.46 -2.15
C ASP A 364 -2.19 -33.37 -1.30
N TRP A 365 -1.87 -32.22 -1.89
CA TRP A 365 -1.21 -31.11 -1.20
C TRP A 365 -2.23 -30.23 -0.48
N GLU A 366 -2.04 -30.07 0.83
CA GLU A 366 -2.74 -29.08 1.65
C GLU A 366 -1.74 -28.10 2.29
N GLU A 367 -2.19 -26.87 2.55
CA GLU A 367 -1.40 -25.90 3.34
C GLU A 367 -1.28 -26.43 4.77
N LEU A 368 -0.05 -26.48 5.30
CA LEU A 368 0.22 -26.91 6.67
C LEU A 368 -0.04 -25.78 7.67
N ASP A 369 -1.31 -25.36 7.75
CA ASP A 369 -1.81 -24.38 8.69
C ASP A 369 -2.63 -25.04 9.82
N HIS A 370 -3.36 -24.25 10.59
CA HIS A 370 -4.19 -24.75 11.69
C HIS A 370 -5.42 -25.56 11.22
N THR A 371 -5.82 -25.46 9.95
CA THR A 371 -6.94 -26.19 9.34
C THR A 371 -6.52 -27.52 8.70
N SER A 372 -5.22 -27.69 8.47
CA SER A 372 -4.60 -28.90 7.93
C SER A 372 -5.04 -30.18 8.67
N LYS A 373 -5.34 -31.23 7.90
CA LYS A 373 -5.57 -32.58 8.45
C LYS A 373 -4.26 -33.17 8.98
N ILE A 374 -3.15 -32.85 8.33
CA ILE A 374 -1.80 -33.20 8.78
C ILE A 374 -1.42 -32.31 9.95
N GLN A 375 -1.47 -32.89 11.16
CA GLN A 375 -1.12 -32.20 12.39
C GLN A 375 0.39 -32.28 12.65
N LEU A 376 1.07 -31.14 12.57
CA LEU A 376 2.49 -31.03 12.86
C LEU A 376 2.80 -31.14 14.36
N ASP A 377 4.01 -31.61 14.66
CA ASP A 377 4.67 -31.43 15.96
C ASP A 377 5.42 -30.08 15.95
N PRO A 378 4.93 -29.06 16.67
CA PRO A 378 5.56 -27.74 16.68
C PRO A 378 7.01 -27.75 17.20
N GLY A 379 7.37 -28.71 18.06
CA GLY A 379 8.72 -28.85 18.61
C GLY A 379 9.74 -29.43 17.62
N GLN A 380 9.28 -30.00 16.51
CA GLN A 380 10.10 -30.64 15.47
C GLN A 380 10.08 -29.88 14.15
N CYS A 381 9.53 -28.66 14.12
CA CYS A 381 9.57 -27.78 12.95
C CYS A 381 10.84 -26.92 12.98
N ARG A 382 11.66 -27.01 11.93
CA ARG A 382 12.92 -26.25 11.80
C ARG A 382 13.02 -25.64 10.42
N VAL A 383 13.46 -24.38 10.35
CA VAL A 383 13.83 -23.74 9.10
C VAL A 383 15.34 -23.87 8.94
N ASN A 384 15.78 -24.43 7.82
CA ASN A 384 17.18 -24.53 7.47
C ASN A 384 17.51 -23.44 6.46
N LEU A 385 18.59 -22.71 6.71
CA LEU A 385 19.10 -21.69 5.81
C LEU A 385 20.60 -21.92 5.63
N VAL A 386 21.01 -22.28 4.41
CA VAL A 386 22.38 -22.69 4.09
C VAL A 386 22.93 -21.93 2.89
N PRO A 387 24.25 -21.65 2.83
CA PRO A 387 24.86 -21.06 1.64
C PRO A 387 24.67 -21.91 0.38
N ASP A 388 24.27 -21.29 -0.72
CA ASP A 388 24.20 -21.95 -2.03
C ASP A 388 25.60 -21.99 -2.67
N THR A 389 26.39 -22.97 -2.26
CA THR A 389 27.78 -23.15 -2.75
C THR A 389 27.87 -23.45 -4.25
N ALA A 390 26.83 -24.05 -4.84
CA ALA A 390 26.75 -24.30 -6.27
C ALA A 390 26.62 -23.00 -7.07
N SER A 391 25.98 -21.99 -6.49
CA SER A 391 25.88 -20.63 -7.07
C SER A 391 27.07 -19.71 -6.77
N GLY A 392 28.10 -20.21 -6.08
CA GLY A 392 29.33 -19.46 -5.77
C GLY A 392 29.38 -18.81 -4.38
N THR A 393 28.37 -19.00 -3.52
CA THR A 393 28.42 -18.53 -2.13
C THR A 393 29.37 -19.39 -1.30
N ALA A 394 30.32 -18.79 -0.56
CA ALA A 394 31.25 -19.55 0.25
C ALA A 394 30.55 -20.35 1.37
N ALA A 395 31.01 -21.58 1.64
CA ALA A 395 30.38 -22.47 2.62
C ALA A 395 30.36 -21.93 4.07
N GLY A 396 31.29 -21.02 4.40
CA GLY A 396 31.35 -20.35 5.71
C GLY A 396 30.55 -19.05 5.80
N SER A 397 29.87 -18.63 4.73
CA SER A 397 29.09 -17.38 4.71
C SER A 397 27.89 -17.46 5.63
N GLN A 398 27.61 -16.37 6.34
CA GLN A 398 26.47 -16.25 7.22
C GLN A 398 25.50 -15.21 6.67
N SER A 399 24.26 -15.61 6.37
CA SER A 399 23.23 -14.68 5.89
C SER A 399 22.90 -13.60 6.92
N GLY A 400 23.03 -13.89 8.22
CA GLY A 400 22.55 -13.03 9.31
C GLY A 400 21.03 -13.10 9.52
N MET A 401 20.36 -14.00 8.79
CA MET A 401 18.92 -14.20 8.79
C MET A 401 18.53 -15.51 9.46
N GLU A 402 17.45 -15.48 10.21
CA GLU A 402 16.78 -16.62 10.83
C GLU A 402 15.39 -16.78 10.21
N GLY A 403 15.04 -18.01 9.85
CA GLY A 403 13.73 -18.32 9.29
C GLY A 403 12.72 -18.70 10.38
N ARG A 404 11.50 -18.20 10.25
CA ARG A 404 10.40 -18.47 11.15
C ARG A 404 9.21 -19.06 10.39
N TYR A 405 8.93 -20.32 10.66
CA TYR A 405 7.74 -21.00 10.15
C TYR A 405 6.56 -20.82 11.13
N LEU A 406 5.47 -20.25 10.63
CA LEU A 406 4.21 -20.06 11.37
C LEU A 406 3.23 -21.17 11.00
N THR A 407 3.20 -22.24 11.79
CA THR A 407 2.30 -23.40 11.61
C THR A 407 0.81 -23.06 11.71
N LEU A 408 0.45 -21.87 12.18
CA LEU A 408 -0.96 -21.42 12.21
C LEU A 408 -1.45 -20.88 10.86
N SER A 409 -0.57 -20.41 9.99
CA SER A 409 -0.96 -19.75 8.73
C SER A 409 -0.18 -20.25 7.52
N SER A 410 0.60 -21.33 7.68
CA SER A 410 1.56 -21.83 6.71
C SER A 410 2.67 -20.86 6.28
N SER A 411 2.72 -19.65 6.85
CA SER A 411 3.63 -18.60 6.39
C SER A 411 5.06 -18.86 6.85
N LEU A 412 6.02 -18.65 5.96
CA LEU A 412 7.45 -18.73 6.26
C LEU A 412 8.11 -17.37 6.04
N THR A 413 8.60 -16.75 7.11
CA THR A 413 9.21 -15.41 7.07
C THR A 413 10.67 -15.43 7.52
N LEU A 414 11.40 -14.37 7.21
CA LEU A 414 12.80 -14.21 7.59
C LEU A 414 12.96 -13.03 8.56
N SER A 415 13.84 -13.14 9.55
CA SER A 415 14.15 -12.05 10.48
C SER A 415 15.64 -11.97 10.79
N GLY A 416 16.12 -10.78 11.15
CA GLY A 416 17.54 -10.54 11.42
C GLY A 416 18.11 -9.38 10.63
N THR A 417 19.44 -9.22 10.70
CA THR A 417 20.17 -8.20 9.93
C THR A 417 21.03 -8.93 8.90
N PRO A 418 20.82 -8.71 7.59
CA PRO A 418 21.61 -9.37 6.54
C PRO A 418 23.10 -9.07 6.71
N LYS A 419 23.95 -10.09 6.57
CA LYS A 419 25.38 -10.02 6.92
C LYS A 419 26.30 -10.26 5.72
N ASP A 420 26.51 -11.51 5.32
CA ASP A 420 27.44 -11.83 4.23
C ASP A 420 26.67 -11.89 2.90
N PRO A 421 27.10 -11.13 1.88
CA PRO A 421 26.46 -11.19 0.57
C PRO A 421 26.57 -12.58 -0.06
N GLY A 422 25.54 -12.97 -0.81
CA GLY A 422 25.46 -14.26 -1.47
C GLY A 422 24.05 -14.79 -1.55
N ARG A 423 23.92 -15.94 -2.24
CA ARG A 423 22.67 -16.68 -2.35
C ARG A 423 22.63 -17.79 -1.30
N TYR A 424 21.47 -17.94 -0.67
CA TYR A 424 21.18 -18.91 0.38
C TYR A 424 19.97 -19.75 -0.01
N LEU A 425 19.96 -21.02 0.35
CA LEU A 425 18.86 -21.95 0.15
C LEU A 425 18.11 -22.12 1.47
N ILE A 426 16.79 -21.92 1.41
CA ILE A 426 15.89 -22.05 2.55
C ILE A 426 15.02 -23.29 2.34
N SER A 427 14.98 -24.17 3.34
CA SER A 427 14.10 -25.33 3.40
C SER A 427 13.48 -25.45 4.79
N VAL A 428 12.45 -26.28 4.92
CA VAL A 428 11.87 -26.63 6.21
C VAL A 428 11.99 -28.13 6.45
N SER A 429 12.35 -28.49 7.67
CA SER A 429 12.26 -29.84 8.20
C SER A 429 11.13 -29.88 9.21
N VAL A 430 10.22 -30.83 9.07
CA VAL A 430 9.05 -30.96 9.95
C VAL A 430 8.83 -32.41 10.34
N ALA A 431 8.15 -32.61 11.46
CA ALA A 431 7.57 -33.90 11.83
C ALA A 431 6.08 -33.72 12.11
N ASP A 432 5.28 -34.72 11.78
CA ASP A 432 3.88 -34.77 12.19
C ASP A 432 3.70 -35.49 13.54
N ARG A 433 2.49 -35.43 14.09
CA ARG A 433 2.18 -36.08 15.37
C ARG A 433 2.24 -37.62 15.32
N GLN A 434 2.25 -38.21 14.11
CA GLN A 434 2.48 -39.64 13.91
C GLN A 434 3.98 -39.98 13.92
N GLY A 435 4.86 -38.98 13.97
CA GLY A 435 6.31 -39.16 13.96
C GLY A 435 6.92 -39.32 12.57
N ARG A 436 6.15 -39.06 11.50
CA ARG A 436 6.67 -39.03 10.13
C ARG A 436 7.45 -37.74 9.95
N VAL A 437 8.64 -37.82 9.36
CA VAL A 437 9.53 -36.68 9.12
C VAL A 437 9.66 -36.39 7.64
N ALA A 438 9.76 -35.11 7.29
CA ALA A 438 9.91 -34.67 5.91
C ALA A 438 10.81 -33.43 5.83
N VAL A 439 11.54 -33.29 4.71
CA VAL A 439 12.31 -32.09 4.36
C VAL A 439 11.79 -31.57 3.03
N SER A 440 11.55 -30.26 2.95
CA SER A 440 11.04 -29.63 1.74
C SER A 440 12.09 -29.50 0.64
N ASN A 441 11.64 -29.15 -0.58
CA ASN A 441 12.50 -28.46 -1.54
C ASN A 441 13.09 -27.17 -0.96
N SER A 442 14.13 -26.64 -1.59
CA SER A 442 14.71 -25.35 -1.23
C SER A 442 14.23 -24.22 -2.12
N LEU A 443 14.02 -23.04 -1.53
CA LEU A 443 13.80 -21.78 -2.24
C LEU A 443 14.99 -20.84 -2.02
N PRO A 444 15.37 -20.05 -3.04
CA PRO A 444 16.50 -19.13 -2.92
C PRO A 444 16.14 -17.86 -2.15
N PHE A 445 17.13 -17.32 -1.45
CA PHE A 445 17.12 -15.99 -0.85
C PHE A 445 18.48 -15.33 -1.08
N THR A 446 18.49 -14.09 -1.57
CA THR A 446 19.72 -13.38 -1.94
C THR A 446 19.98 -12.22 -1.00
N VAL A 447 21.21 -12.15 -0.49
CA VAL A 447 21.75 -10.97 0.20
C VAL A 447 22.70 -10.25 -0.75
N TYR A 448 22.32 -9.06 -1.19
CA TYR A 448 23.13 -8.18 -2.01
C TYR A 448 24.11 -7.38 -1.16
N SER A 449 25.22 -6.97 -1.77
CA SER A 449 26.27 -6.19 -1.11
C SER A 449 25.89 -4.72 -0.89
N GLY A 450 24.94 -4.20 -1.68
CA GLY A 450 24.62 -2.77 -1.77
C GLY A 450 25.56 -1.99 -2.70
N GLN A 451 26.44 -2.69 -3.41
CA GLN A 451 27.40 -2.12 -4.38
C GLN A 451 27.11 -2.56 -5.82
N GLU A 452 26.01 -3.28 -6.04
CA GLU A 452 25.55 -3.70 -7.35
C GLU A 452 25.28 -2.47 -8.23
N LYS A 453 25.67 -2.57 -9.49
CA LYS A 453 25.49 -1.51 -10.48
C LYS A 453 24.28 -1.80 -11.36
N LEU A 454 23.54 -0.76 -11.75
CA LEU A 454 22.37 -0.93 -12.60
C LEU A 454 22.69 -1.67 -13.91
N ALA A 455 23.78 -1.31 -14.59
CA ALA A 455 24.21 -1.92 -15.85
C ALA A 455 24.42 -3.44 -15.74
N ASP A 456 24.83 -3.91 -14.55
CA ASP A 456 25.10 -5.33 -14.31
C ASP A 456 23.81 -6.11 -14.01
N GLN A 457 22.79 -5.44 -13.47
CA GLN A 457 21.50 -6.02 -13.08
C GLN A 457 20.44 -5.92 -14.18
N LEU A 458 20.42 -4.84 -14.95
CA LEU A 458 19.46 -4.60 -16.03
C LEU A 458 19.85 -5.38 -17.30
N LYS A 459 19.73 -6.71 -17.22
CA LYS A 459 20.05 -7.66 -18.30
C LYS A 459 18.85 -8.55 -18.59
N GLU A 460 18.69 -8.99 -19.84
CA GLU A 460 17.55 -9.83 -20.24
C GLU A 460 17.37 -11.10 -19.42
N GLU A 461 18.46 -11.68 -18.89
CA GLU A 461 18.43 -12.86 -18.02
C GLU A 461 17.76 -12.63 -16.67
N ASN A 462 17.73 -11.37 -16.20
CA ASN A 462 17.07 -10.95 -14.98
C ASN A 462 15.64 -10.42 -15.23
N LEU A 463 15.20 -10.40 -16.49
CA LEU A 463 13.89 -9.88 -16.89
C LEU A 463 12.93 -11.03 -17.20
N LYS A 464 11.69 -10.87 -16.77
CA LYS A 464 10.59 -11.76 -17.10
C LYS A 464 10.14 -11.50 -18.53
N LYS A 465 10.12 -12.54 -19.36
CA LYS A 465 9.70 -12.45 -20.77
C LYS A 465 8.23 -12.85 -20.89
N TYR A 466 7.42 -12.00 -21.49
CA TYR A 466 6.03 -12.29 -21.83
C TYR A 466 5.92 -13.02 -23.17
N ALA A 467 4.79 -13.69 -23.41
CA ALA A 467 4.55 -14.46 -24.63
C ALA A 467 4.60 -13.61 -25.92
N ASN A 468 4.28 -12.32 -25.82
CA ASN A 468 4.37 -11.36 -26.93
C ASN A 468 5.80 -10.84 -27.19
N GLY A 469 6.80 -11.31 -26.43
CA GLY A 469 8.19 -10.92 -26.56
C GLY A 469 8.57 -9.62 -25.83
N LEU A 470 7.63 -8.93 -25.18
CA LEU A 470 7.93 -7.83 -24.26
C LEU A 470 8.46 -8.37 -22.94
N MET A 471 9.13 -7.51 -22.19
CA MET A 471 9.80 -7.87 -20.95
C MET A 471 9.35 -7.00 -19.79
N ALA A 472 9.40 -7.57 -18.60
CA ALA A 472 9.21 -6.88 -17.33
C ALA A 472 10.38 -7.11 -16.39
N TRP A 473 10.80 -6.05 -15.70
CA TRP A 473 11.51 -6.22 -14.44
C TRP A 473 10.46 -6.38 -13.35
N ASP A 474 10.07 -7.63 -13.09
CA ASP A 474 8.89 -7.99 -12.26
C ASP A 474 9.02 -7.46 -10.84
N ILE A 475 10.20 -7.56 -10.22
CA ILE A 475 10.59 -6.86 -8.99
C ILE A 475 12.07 -6.50 -9.13
N MET A 476 12.41 -5.22 -8.94
CA MET A 476 13.80 -4.76 -9.02
C MET A 476 14.62 -5.37 -7.89
N GLU A 477 15.67 -6.09 -8.25
CA GLU A 477 16.63 -6.66 -7.31
C GLU A 477 18.07 -6.22 -7.63
N PRO A 478 18.84 -5.73 -6.64
CA PRO A 478 18.37 -5.34 -5.30
C PRO A 478 17.33 -4.21 -5.35
N TRP A 479 16.49 -4.12 -4.32
CA TRP A 479 15.44 -3.09 -4.22
C TRP A 479 16.01 -1.66 -4.18
N ALA A 480 17.30 -1.48 -3.89
CA ALA A 480 18.00 -0.22 -4.00
C ALA A 480 19.31 -0.38 -4.79
N ILE A 481 19.46 0.40 -5.85
CA ILE A 481 20.67 0.46 -6.66
C ILE A 481 21.20 1.89 -6.65
N ARG A 482 22.38 2.06 -6.03
CA ARG A 482 22.97 3.39 -5.82
C ARG A 482 23.71 3.92 -7.05
N GLU A 483 24.49 3.06 -7.71
CA GLU A 483 25.38 3.42 -8.81
C GLU A 483 24.93 2.74 -10.11
N PHE A 484 25.08 3.43 -11.25
CA PHE A 484 24.61 2.90 -12.52
C PHE A 484 25.61 1.96 -13.17
N GLY A 485 26.92 2.21 -13.04
CA GLY A 485 27.88 1.59 -13.95
C GLY A 485 27.58 2.01 -15.40
N SER A 486 28.02 1.26 -16.39
CA SER A 486 27.72 1.64 -17.78
C SER A 486 27.53 0.46 -18.70
N ASN A 487 26.49 0.56 -19.54
CA ASN A 487 26.34 -0.24 -20.75
C ASN A 487 26.34 0.64 -22.02
N VAL A 488 26.72 1.93 -21.87
CA VAL A 488 26.81 2.90 -22.96
C VAL A 488 28.27 3.17 -23.25
N SER A 489 28.73 2.76 -24.43
CA SER A 489 30.13 2.92 -24.84
C SER A 489 30.59 4.38 -24.75
N GLY A 490 31.70 4.61 -24.05
CA GLY A 490 32.32 5.93 -23.90
C GLY A 490 31.62 6.87 -22.91
N GLN A 491 30.65 6.38 -22.14
CA GLN A 491 30.00 7.14 -21.07
C GLN A 491 30.11 6.39 -19.75
N ASP A 492 30.44 7.11 -18.68
CA ASP A 492 30.43 6.57 -17.31
C ASP A 492 29.07 6.79 -16.66
N ASN A 493 28.63 5.87 -15.79
CA ASN A 493 27.35 5.96 -15.07
C ASN A 493 26.13 6.18 -15.99
N ALA A 494 26.18 5.56 -17.16
CA ALA A 494 25.18 5.69 -18.22
C ALA A 494 24.60 4.32 -18.56
N VAL A 495 23.28 4.17 -18.39
CA VAL A 495 22.57 2.93 -18.69
C VAL A 495 21.49 3.20 -19.70
N ARG A 496 21.50 2.42 -20.79
CA ARG A 496 20.41 2.35 -21.75
C ARG A 496 19.54 1.15 -21.44
N VAL A 497 18.24 1.40 -21.31
CA VAL A 497 17.22 0.39 -21.03
C VAL A 497 17.08 -0.57 -22.22
N PRO A 498 16.89 -1.89 -22.01
CA PRO A 498 16.57 -2.82 -23.09
C PRO A 498 15.31 -2.38 -23.84
N ALA A 499 15.36 -2.31 -25.18
CA ALA A 499 14.27 -1.74 -25.98
C ALA A 499 12.92 -2.46 -25.84
N LYS A 500 12.91 -3.74 -25.44
CA LYS A 500 11.68 -4.51 -25.21
C LYS A 500 11.19 -4.50 -23.77
N LEU A 501 11.85 -3.75 -22.86
CA LEU A 501 11.39 -3.60 -21.50
C LEU A 501 10.19 -2.65 -21.47
N GLU A 502 9.02 -3.20 -21.17
CA GLU A 502 7.75 -2.47 -21.14
C GLU A 502 7.45 -1.93 -19.74
N VAL A 503 7.80 -2.69 -18.70
CA VAL A 503 7.50 -2.29 -17.32
C VAL A 503 8.64 -2.65 -16.38
N TRP A 504 8.93 -1.74 -15.46
CA TRP A 504 9.90 -1.92 -14.41
C TRP A 504 9.25 -1.60 -13.08
N PHE A 505 9.03 -2.65 -12.29
CA PHE A 505 8.47 -2.56 -10.96
C PHE A 505 9.57 -2.48 -9.91
N GLY A 506 9.52 -1.45 -9.07
CA GLY A 506 10.25 -1.47 -7.81
C GLY A 506 9.62 -2.42 -6.79
N SER A 507 8.30 -2.58 -6.87
CA SER A 507 7.50 -3.52 -6.09
C SER A 507 6.14 -3.74 -6.77
N HIS A 508 5.35 -4.69 -6.26
CA HIS A 508 3.93 -4.84 -6.59
C HIS A 508 2.98 -4.19 -5.58
N GLU A 509 3.51 -3.57 -4.52
CA GLU A 509 2.71 -2.98 -3.44
C GLU A 509 2.93 -1.45 -3.39
N SER A 510 1.86 -0.69 -3.57
CA SER A 510 1.90 0.78 -3.42
C SER A 510 2.36 1.16 -2.01
N GLY A 511 3.24 2.14 -1.89
CA GLY A 511 3.87 2.50 -0.61
C GLY A 511 5.23 1.82 -0.37
N THR A 512 5.51 0.72 -1.06
CA THR A 512 6.81 0.03 -1.08
C THR A 512 7.51 0.34 -2.40
N TYR A 513 8.73 0.86 -2.36
CA TYR A 513 9.38 1.40 -3.56
C TYR A 513 10.78 0.83 -3.78
N GLY A 514 11.08 0.54 -5.04
CA GLY A 514 12.46 0.41 -5.49
C GLY A 514 13.14 1.78 -5.49
N VAL A 515 14.44 1.84 -5.20
CA VAL A 515 15.21 3.09 -5.14
C VAL A 515 16.33 3.08 -6.17
N LEU A 516 16.40 4.14 -6.97
CA LEU A 516 17.43 4.31 -7.99
C LEU A 516 18.21 5.60 -7.78
N GLY A 517 19.54 5.47 -7.66
CA GLY A 517 20.47 6.56 -7.42
C GLY A 517 20.66 6.90 -5.95
N TYR A 518 21.20 8.08 -5.71
CA TYR A 518 21.40 8.73 -4.40
C TYR A 518 21.06 10.22 -4.45
N ASP A 519 20.90 10.86 -3.30
CA ASP A 519 20.64 12.29 -3.22
C ASP A 519 21.93 13.11 -3.41
N ILE A 520 21.85 14.13 -4.26
CA ILE A 520 22.81 15.24 -4.42
C ILE A 520 22.11 16.57 -4.14
N ALA A 521 22.89 17.60 -3.80
CA ALA A 521 22.37 18.93 -3.52
C ALA A 521 21.65 19.50 -4.74
N TRP A 522 20.53 20.19 -4.52
CA TRP A 522 19.74 20.71 -5.64
C TRP A 522 20.50 21.74 -6.49
N GLU A 523 21.40 22.51 -5.89
CA GLU A 523 22.29 23.42 -6.63
C GLU A 523 23.17 22.70 -7.68
N ASP A 524 23.55 21.45 -7.42
CA ASP A 524 24.30 20.63 -8.38
C ASP A 524 23.39 20.21 -9.54
N VAL A 525 22.14 19.85 -9.24
CA VAL A 525 21.12 19.49 -10.24
C VAL A 525 20.81 20.67 -11.16
N GLU A 526 20.61 21.86 -10.59
CA GLU A 526 20.35 23.11 -11.34
C GLU A 526 21.50 23.46 -12.28
N GLN A 527 22.74 23.24 -11.85
CA GLN A 527 23.93 23.42 -12.69
C GLN A 527 24.16 22.28 -13.69
N GLY A 528 23.29 21.28 -13.73
CA GLY A 528 23.39 20.12 -14.62
C GLY A 528 24.49 19.13 -14.23
N ARG A 529 25.06 19.23 -13.02
CA ARG A 529 26.10 18.34 -12.48
C ARG A 529 25.46 17.04 -11.95
N ILE A 530 24.72 16.35 -12.82
CA ILE A 530 23.99 15.12 -12.51
C ILE A 530 24.82 13.91 -12.95
N PRO A 531 25.28 13.05 -12.02
CA PRO A 531 26.33 12.07 -12.30
C PRO A 531 25.84 10.80 -13.00
N GLN A 532 24.54 10.51 -13.06
CA GLN A 532 24.00 9.25 -13.59
C GLN A 532 22.94 9.50 -14.65
N THR A 533 22.99 8.78 -15.78
CA THR A 533 22.02 8.93 -16.87
C THR A 533 21.33 7.61 -17.24
N LEU A 534 20.00 7.62 -17.28
CA LEU A 534 19.15 6.52 -17.77
C LEU A 534 18.57 6.89 -19.14
N TYR A 535 18.91 6.14 -20.18
CA TYR A 535 18.37 6.34 -21.53
C TYR A 535 17.20 5.40 -21.79
N ILE A 536 16.07 5.97 -22.24
CA ILE A 536 14.92 5.25 -22.75
C ILE A 536 15.00 5.27 -24.28
N PRO A 537 15.42 4.18 -24.94
CA PRO A 537 15.77 4.21 -26.35
C PRO A 537 14.57 4.05 -27.27
N ALA A 538 14.83 4.22 -28.57
CA ALA A 538 13.87 3.91 -29.63
C ALA A 538 13.26 2.51 -29.49
N GLY A 539 11.93 2.42 -29.62
CA GLY A 539 11.19 1.16 -29.53
C GLY A 539 10.85 0.73 -28.09
N CYS A 540 11.32 1.46 -27.08
CA CYS A 540 10.99 1.24 -25.68
C CYS A 540 9.79 2.09 -25.26
N ASP A 541 8.71 1.46 -24.80
CA ASP A 541 7.57 2.11 -24.14
C ASP A 541 7.57 1.69 -22.67
N LEU A 542 8.38 2.40 -21.87
CA LEU A 542 8.69 2.00 -20.51
C LEU A 542 7.72 2.64 -19.52
N THR A 543 7.08 1.82 -18.69
CA THR A 543 6.42 2.25 -17.45
C THR A 543 7.32 1.97 -16.24
N LEU A 544 7.75 3.02 -15.54
CA LEU A 544 8.34 2.89 -14.21
C LEU A 544 7.21 2.88 -13.17
N LYS A 545 7.16 1.82 -12.35
CA LYS A 545 6.11 1.62 -11.34
C LYS A 545 6.66 1.36 -9.96
N ASN A 546 6.12 2.04 -8.95
CA ASN A 546 6.55 1.92 -7.55
C ASN A 546 8.06 2.19 -7.40
N MET A 547 8.54 3.27 -8.00
CA MET A 547 9.96 3.67 -7.99
C MET A 547 10.19 5.02 -7.31
N LYS A 548 11.33 5.15 -6.61
CA LYS A 548 11.91 6.42 -6.17
C LYS A 548 13.21 6.63 -6.95
N ILE A 549 13.18 7.59 -7.88
CA ILE A 549 14.36 8.00 -8.65
C ILE A 549 14.93 9.27 -8.02
N LEU A 550 16.14 9.17 -7.46
CA LEU A 550 16.76 10.22 -6.66
C LEU A 550 17.47 11.29 -7.50
N SER A 551 17.89 12.39 -6.87
CA SER A 551 18.35 13.60 -7.58
C SER A 551 19.64 13.44 -8.38
N SER A 552 20.45 12.40 -8.10
CA SER A 552 21.63 12.06 -8.92
C SER A 552 21.32 11.47 -10.29
N VAL A 553 20.05 11.24 -10.63
CA VAL A 553 19.64 10.58 -11.88
C VAL A 553 19.05 11.57 -12.87
N ARG A 554 19.53 11.51 -14.10
CA ARG A 554 18.95 12.14 -15.29
C ARG A 554 18.32 11.07 -16.15
N ILE A 555 17.03 11.17 -16.45
CA ILE A 555 16.37 10.30 -17.43
C ILE A 555 16.33 11.03 -18.77
N VAL A 556 16.76 10.36 -19.84
CA VAL A 556 16.74 10.89 -21.20
C VAL A 556 15.85 9.99 -22.05
N VAL A 557 14.75 10.54 -22.56
CA VAL A 557 13.85 9.86 -23.50
C VAL A 557 14.32 10.18 -24.91
N GLU A 558 14.93 9.19 -25.57
CA GLU A 558 15.47 9.31 -26.92
C GLU A 558 14.33 9.26 -27.97
N LYS A 559 14.68 9.58 -29.22
CA LYS A 559 13.76 9.54 -30.36
C LYS A 559 13.10 8.17 -30.50
N GLY A 560 11.76 8.14 -30.52
CA GLY A 560 10.99 6.91 -30.63
C GLY A 560 10.92 6.08 -29.34
N GLY A 561 11.50 6.57 -28.24
CA GLY A 561 11.29 6.05 -26.89
C GLY A 561 10.11 6.75 -26.22
N LYS A 562 9.51 6.08 -25.24
CA LYS A 562 8.44 6.60 -24.40
C LYS A 562 8.66 6.24 -22.95
N LEU A 563 8.45 7.23 -22.08
CA LEU A 563 8.44 7.04 -20.63
C LEU A 563 7.05 7.34 -20.07
N ASN A 564 6.54 6.40 -19.28
CA ASN A 564 5.37 6.57 -18.43
C ASN A 564 5.77 6.40 -16.95
N LEU A 565 5.28 7.28 -16.08
CA LEU A 565 5.45 7.14 -14.64
C LEU A 565 4.12 6.75 -14.00
N SER A 566 4.13 5.67 -13.20
CA SER A 566 2.99 5.21 -12.42
C SER A 566 3.42 5.03 -10.98
N ASP A 567 2.69 5.63 -10.03
CA ASP A 567 3.00 5.52 -8.59
C ASP A 567 4.52 5.61 -8.29
N SER A 568 5.18 6.60 -8.88
CA SER A 568 6.64 6.74 -8.85
C SER A 568 7.05 8.20 -8.68
N THR A 569 8.14 8.43 -7.96
CA THR A 569 8.66 9.78 -7.70
C THR A 569 9.98 10.00 -8.41
N VAL A 570 10.12 11.13 -9.10
CA VAL A 570 11.38 11.53 -9.74
C VAL A 570 11.86 12.83 -9.15
N GLN A 571 12.97 12.78 -8.42
CA GLN A 571 13.63 13.94 -7.84
C GLN A 571 14.70 14.54 -8.75
N GLY A 572 15.23 13.75 -9.67
CA GLY A 572 16.18 14.22 -10.67
C GLY A 572 15.49 14.92 -11.84
N ILE A 573 16.13 14.83 -13.01
CA ILE A 573 15.66 15.46 -14.24
C ILE A 573 15.10 14.41 -15.19
N ILE A 574 14.03 14.76 -15.90
CA ILE A 574 13.59 14.05 -17.10
C ILE A 574 13.76 14.98 -18.31
N ASP A 575 14.58 14.58 -19.29
CA ASP A 575 14.72 15.27 -20.57
C ASP A 575 14.09 14.43 -21.69
N VAL A 576 13.14 15.03 -22.42
CA VAL A 576 12.50 14.40 -23.58
C VAL A 576 13.06 15.04 -24.85
N GLN A 577 13.72 14.23 -25.67
CA GLN A 577 14.39 14.69 -26.90
C GLN A 577 13.44 14.69 -28.11
N ASP A 578 13.94 15.11 -29.28
CA ASP A 578 13.20 15.08 -30.55
C ASP A 578 12.61 13.69 -30.83
N GLY A 579 11.28 13.62 -30.92
CA GLY A 579 10.51 12.40 -31.17
C GLY A 579 10.43 11.45 -29.96
N GLY A 580 10.93 11.84 -28.79
CA GLY A 580 10.68 11.17 -27.52
C GLY A 580 9.29 11.53 -26.97
N LYS A 581 8.70 10.62 -26.20
CA LYS A 581 7.35 10.77 -25.64
C LYS A 581 7.34 10.67 -24.12
N PHE A 582 6.54 11.51 -23.48
CA PHE A 582 6.30 11.43 -22.04
C PHE A 582 4.81 11.33 -21.72
N SER A 583 4.50 10.43 -20.79
CA SER A 583 3.20 10.22 -20.17
C SER A 583 3.40 10.02 -18.65
N MET A 584 2.34 10.21 -17.87
CA MET A 584 2.41 10.07 -16.42
C MET A 584 1.01 9.86 -15.85
N ASN A 585 0.90 8.96 -14.88
CA ASN A 585 -0.36 8.63 -14.21
C ASN A 585 -1.46 8.26 -15.22
N TYR A 586 -1.09 7.51 -16.25
CA TYR A 586 -2.01 7.03 -17.27
C TYR A 586 -1.77 5.55 -17.55
N ASP A 587 -2.83 4.77 -17.39
CA ASP A 587 -2.88 3.38 -17.81
C ASP A 587 -3.39 3.34 -19.26
N SER A 588 -2.47 3.09 -20.19
CA SER A 588 -2.77 3.02 -21.62
C SER A 588 -3.61 1.80 -22.00
N PHE A 589 -3.55 0.72 -21.22
CA PHE A 589 -4.33 -0.49 -21.46
C PHE A 589 -5.78 -0.29 -21.02
N ALA A 590 -5.99 0.28 -19.84
CA ALA A 590 -7.32 0.61 -19.34
C ALA A 590 -7.90 1.88 -19.97
N GLY A 591 -7.06 2.72 -20.58
CA GLY A 591 -7.43 4.03 -21.13
C GLY A 591 -7.81 5.04 -20.05
N LYS A 592 -7.22 4.95 -18.85
CA LYS A 592 -7.65 5.69 -17.65
C LYS A 592 -6.50 6.37 -16.94
N PHE A 593 -6.77 7.54 -16.37
CA PHE A 593 -5.84 8.22 -15.48
C PHE A 593 -5.83 7.56 -14.10
N THR A 594 -4.66 7.57 -13.47
CA THR A 594 -4.40 7.06 -12.12
C THR A 594 -3.83 8.18 -11.24
N THR A 595 -3.46 7.85 -10.00
CA THR A 595 -2.69 8.75 -9.11
C THR A 595 -1.46 8.02 -8.60
N GLY A 596 -0.58 8.74 -7.91
CA GLY A 596 0.56 8.19 -7.17
C GLY A 596 1.90 8.70 -7.66
N ALA A 597 2.09 8.90 -8.98
CA ALA A 597 3.35 9.44 -9.49
C ALA A 597 3.44 10.94 -9.26
N SER A 598 4.64 11.45 -8.99
CA SER A 598 4.92 12.88 -8.90
C SER A 598 6.33 13.23 -9.37
N ILE A 599 6.48 14.41 -9.95
CA ILE A 599 7.81 14.95 -10.31
C ILE A 599 8.19 15.92 -9.21
N CYS A 600 9.13 15.53 -8.37
CA CYS A 600 9.67 16.46 -7.41
C CYS A 600 10.69 17.38 -8.13
N GLY A 601 11.44 16.86 -9.10
CA GLY A 601 12.41 17.62 -9.92
C GLY A 601 11.80 18.40 -11.07
N GLN A 602 12.32 18.22 -12.27
CA GLN A 602 11.86 18.98 -13.44
C GLN A 602 11.75 18.08 -14.68
N LEU A 603 10.67 18.29 -15.44
CA LEU A 603 10.50 17.75 -16.80
C LEU A 603 10.90 18.82 -17.82
N ARG A 604 11.83 18.49 -18.71
CA ARG A 604 12.31 19.36 -19.78
C ARG A 604 12.01 18.76 -21.13
N LEU A 605 11.27 19.50 -21.96
CA LEU A 605 10.86 19.08 -23.29
C LEU A 605 11.68 19.83 -24.34
N ALA A 606 12.46 19.11 -25.13
CA ALA A 606 13.24 19.69 -26.23
C ALA A 606 12.40 19.86 -27.50
N ASP A 607 13.00 20.48 -28.53
CA ASP A 607 12.40 20.61 -29.86
C ASP A 607 12.07 19.22 -30.42
N GLY A 608 10.83 19.04 -30.88
CA GLY A 608 10.31 17.77 -31.38
C GLY A 608 9.75 16.81 -30.31
N ALA A 609 9.80 17.16 -29.02
CA ALA A 609 9.26 16.31 -27.96
C ALA A 609 7.72 16.23 -27.99
N ILE A 610 7.18 15.13 -27.45
CA ILE A 610 5.74 14.86 -27.39
C ILE A 610 5.31 14.63 -25.94
N LEU A 611 4.29 15.37 -25.52
CA LEU A 611 3.63 15.19 -24.23
C LEU A 611 2.23 14.60 -24.47
N GLU A 612 1.95 13.41 -23.96
CA GLU A 612 0.70 12.70 -24.24
C GLU A 612 0.09 12.07 -22.98
N ASN A 613 -1.23 12.25 -22.80
CA ASN A 613 -2.02 11.62 -21.73
C ASN A 613 -1.29 11.61 -20.38
N ALA A 614 -1.10 12.79 -19.79
CA ALA A 614 -0.23 12.96 -18.61
C ALA A 614 -0.91 13.77 -17.52
N ALA A 615 -1.05 13.19 -16.33
CA ALA A 615 -1.46 13.89 -15.11
C ALA A 615 -0.23 14.18 -14.25
N ILE A 616 0.40 15.33 -14.53
CA ILE A 616 1.66 15.78 -13.95
C ILE A 616 1.39 16.71 -12.77
N TYR A 617 1.95 16.36 -11.62
CA TYR A 617 1.96 17.26 -10.49
C TYR A 617 3.27 17.16 -9.72
N SER A 618 3.65 18.32 -9.18
CA SER A 618 4.88 18.47 -8.44
C SER A 618 4.67 18.25 -6.95
N ASN A 619 5.68 17.64 -6.34
CA ASN A 619 5.86 17.49 -4.91
C ASN A 619 7.28 17.97 -4.55
N ALA A 620 7.73 19.07 -5.16
CA ALA A 620 9.04 19.68 -4.96
C ALA A 620 9.43 19.82 -3.47
N ASN A 621 8.48 20.16 -2.60
CA ASN A 621 8.73 20.33 -1.17
C ASN A 621 8.82 19.01 -0.36
N TYR A 622 8.57 17.87 -1.01
CA TYR A 622 8.55 16.54 -0.38
C TYR A 622 9.67 15.67 -0.96
N LEU A 623 10.87 15.81 -0.38
CA LEU A 623 12.06 15.05 -0.75
C LEU A 623 12.21 13.76 0.07
N ALA A 624 12.81 12.72 -0.52
CA ALA A 624 13.13 11.49 0.20
C ALA A 624 14.16 11.71 1.33
N ASN A 625 15.06 12.69 1.17
CA ASN A 625 16.01 13.08 2.21
C ASN A 625 15.35 13.82 3.40
N GLY A 626 14.06 14.15 3.31
CA GLY A 626 13.31 14.86 4.36
C GLY A 626 13.68 16.35 4.53
N SER A 627 14.64 16.86 3.76
CA SER A 627 15.13 18.23 3.84
C SER A 627 14.27 19.19 3.02
N ARG A 628 13.37 19.93 3.68
CA ARG A 628 12.50 20.91 3.02
C ARG A 628 13.25 22.15 2.50
N THR A 629 14.50 22.34 2.89
CA THR A 629 15.31 23.51 2.51
C THR A 629 16.26 23.21 1.35
N ASP A 630 16.42 21.95 0.97
CA ASP A 630 17.26 21.53 -0.15
C ASP A 630 16.55 21.74 -1.50
N ARG A 631 15.36 22.35 -1.53
CA ARG A 631 14.68 22.64 -2.80
C ARG A 631 13.97 23.97 -2.82
N THR A 632 13.83 24.50 -4.02
CA THR A 632 13.03 25.70 -4.30
C THR A 632 11.87 25.34 -5.22
N THR A 633 10.79 26.12 -5.13
CA THR A 633 9.68 26.12 -6.10
C THR A 633 9.85 27.22 -7.15
N ALA A 634 11.08 27.71 -7.34
CA ALA A 634 11.37 28.82 -8.23
C ALA A 634 11.26 28.41 -9.71
N GLU A 635 11.79 27.24 -10.04
CA GLU A 635 11.72 26.69 -11.39
C GLU A 635 10.37 26.00 -11.66
N PRO A 636 9.80 26.12 -12.88
CA PRO A 636 8.55 25.46 -13.24
C PRO A 636 8.67 23.93 -13.22
N VAL A 637 7.53 23.26 -13.04
CA VAL A 637 7.44 21.78 -13.09
C VAL A 637 7.86 21.27 -14.47
N VAL A 638 7.31 21.90 -15.51
CA VAL A 638 7.58 21.57 -16.90
C VAL A 638 8.15 22.80 -17.61
N THR A 639 9.27 22.61 -18.28
CA THR A 639 9.83 23.61 -19.19
C THR A 639 9.93 23.02 -20.59
N MET A 640 9.72 23.86 -21.60
CA MET A 640 9.92 23.44 -22.99
C MET A 640 10.70 24.46 -23.80
N SER A 641 11.44 23.97 -24.80
CA SER A 641 12.17 24.78 -25.77
C SER A 641 11.99 24.24 -27.18
N GLY A 642 11.70 25.11 -28.15
CA GLY A 642 11.48 24.72 -29.55
C GLY A 642 10.01 24.41 -29.83
N ASN A 643 9.73 23.40 -30.64
CA ASN A 643 8.40 22.97 -31.03
C ASN A 643 8.01 21.67 -30.28
N VAL A 644 7.02 21.74 -29.40
CA VAL A 644 6.53 20.57 -28.65
C VAL A 644 5.08 20.28 -29.03
N THR A 645 4.72 19.00 -29.11
CA THR A 645 3.35 18.57 -29.43
C THR A 645 2.65 18.01 -28.20
N VAL A 646 1.40 18.44 -27.98
CA VAL A 646 0.50 17.90 -26.96
C VAL A 646 -0.56 17.02 -27.61
N LYS A 647 -0.74 15.81 -27.09
CA LYS A 647 -1.76 14.84 -27.53
C LYS A 647 -2.65 14.38 -26.39
N GLY A 648 -3.93 14.15 -26.70
CA GLY A 648 -4.89 13.67 -25.71
C GLY A 648 -5.06 14.68 -24.57
N GLN A 649 -5.10 14.20 -23.33
CA GLN A 649 -5.34 15.04 -22.15
C GLN A 649 -4.07 15.20 -21.31
N VAL A 650 -3.64 16.45 -21.08
CA VAL A 650 -2.45 16.77 -20.30
C VAL A 650 -2.82 17.77 -19.21
N PHE A 651 -2.50 17.41 -17.97
CA PHE A 651 -2.74 18.21 -16.78
C PHE A 651 -1.41 18.45 -16.08
N ILE A 652 -1.11 19.70 -15.71
CA ILE A 652 0.14 20.08 -15.06
C ILE A 652 -0.17 20.95 -13.85
N ARG A 653 0.31 20.58 -12.67
CA ARG A 653 0.14 21.38 -11.45
C ARG A 653 1.47 21.64 -10.76
N GLY A 654 1.74 22.92 -10.46
CA GLY A 654 2.83 23.35 -9.59
C GLY A 654 2.63 22.97 -8.13
N ASP A 655 3.72 22.74 -7.41
CA ASP A 655 3.67 22.51 -5.96
C ASP A 655 3.39 23.82 -5.20
N GLU A 656 2.86 23.67 -3.99
CA GLU A 656 2.63 24.73 -3.00
C GLU A 656 3.91 25.52 -2.70
N ALA A 657 3.77 26.77 -2.26
CA ALA A 657 4.89 27.64 -1.96
C ALA A 657 5.75 27.08 -0.80
N GLY A 658 6.97 26.62 -1.13
CA GLY A 658 7.98 26.24 -0.14
C GLY A 658 8.71 27.43 0.49
N SER A 659 8.74 28.56 -0.22
CA SER A 659 9.43 29.79 0.18
C SER A 659 8.55 31.04 0.02
N ASP A 660 8.46 31.58 -1.19
CA ASP A 660 7.94 32.90 -1.49
C ASP A 660 6.76 32.85 -2.45
N ARG A 661 6.76 31.89 -3.37
CA ARG A 661 5.69 31.70 -4.35
C ARG A 661 5.47 30.22 -4.65
N GLY A 662 4.21 29.86 -4.93
CA GLY A 662 3.84 28.58 -5.50
C GLY A 662 4.54 28.35 -6.84
N GLN A 663 4.79 27.08 -7.17
CA GLN A 663 5.54 26.74 -8.37
C GLN A 663 4.74 27.07 -9.64
N THR A 664 5.42 27.56 -10.68
CA THR A 664 4.80 27.67 -12.00
C THR A 664 4.59 26.28 -12.60
N ALA A 665 3.44 26.01 -13.21
CA ALA A 665 3.19 24.69 -13.83
C ALA A 665 4.01 24.50 -15.12
N LEU A 666 3.89 25.43 -16.07
CA LEU A 666 4.50 25.30 -17.40
C LEU A 666 5.19 26.59 -17.85
N ARG A 667 6.41 26.48 -18.36
CA ARG A 667 7.08 27.56 -19.11
C ARG A 667 7.29 27.18 -20.57
N VAL A 668 6.88 28.06 -21.48
CA VAL A 668 6.95 27.89 -22.93
C VAL A 668 8.01 28.83 -23.51
N ARG A 669 9.03 28.25 -24.15
CA ARG A 669 10.00 28.96 -24.99
C ARG A 669 9.96 28.43 -26.43
N GLY A 670 9.16 29.04 -27.29
CA GLY A 670 8.95 28.58 -28.67
C GLY A 670 7.48 28.26 -28.93
N ARG A 671 7.18 27.12 -29.55
CA ARG A 671 5.83 26.74 -29.96
C ARG A 671 5.34 25.47 -29.24
N LEU A 672 4.19 25.56 -28.60
CA LEU A 672 3.45 24.40 -28.09
C LEU A 672 2.21 24.16 -28.96
N TYR A 673 2.22 23.07 -29.72
CA TYR A 673 1.13 22.72 -30.63
C TYR A 673 0.18 21.69 -30.01
N LEU A 674 -1.12 21.99 -29.96
CA LEU A 674 -2.17 21.10 -29.49
C LEU A 674 -2.86 20.43 -30.67
N GLU A 675 -2.81 19.09 -30.72
CA GLU A 675 -3.52 18.31 -31.72
C GLU A 675 -5.05 18.47 -31.63
N ASP A 676 -5.75 17.99 -32.65
CA ASP A 676 -7.22 18.00 -32.66
C ASP A 676 -7.78 17.20 -31.48
N GLY A 677 -8.73 17.78 -30.76
CA GLY A 677 -9.28 17.23 -29.52
C GLY A 677 -8.32 17.21 -28.32
N ALA A 678 -7.08 17.69 -28.44
CA ALA A 678 -6.15 17.74 -27.31
C ALA A 678 -6.58 18.77 -26.25
N GLN A 679 -6.34 18.46 -24.98
CA GLN A 679 -6.68 19.32 -23.85
C GLN A 679 -5.44 19.50 -22.97
N LEU A 680 -5.06 20.75 -22.74
CA LEU A 680 -3.97 21.14 -21.83
C LEU A 680 -4.56 21.95 -20.68
N ALA A 681 -4.45 21.46 -19.45
CA ALA A 681 -4.78 22.22 -18.26
C ALA A 681 -3.55 22.44 -17.38
N ALA A 682 -3.21 23.70 -17.11
CA ALA A 682 -2.11 24.09 -16.25
C ALA A 682 -2.63 24.82 -15.02
N TYR A 683 -2.09 24.48 -13.85
CA TYR A 683 -2.48 25.03 -12.55
C TYR A 683 -1.24 25.54 -11.82
N GLY A 684 -1.24 26.83 -11.50
CA GLY A 684 -0.22 27.40 -10.63
C GLY A 684 -0.24 26.75 -9.25
N GLY A 685 0.94 26.58 -8.66
CA GLY A 685 1.09 26.10 -7.30
C GLY A 685 0.46 27.04 -6.29
N ALA A 686 -0.07 26.50 -5.21
CA ALA A 686 -0.73 27.27 -4.16
C ALA A 686 0.27 28.14 -3.36
N GLY A 687 -0.24 29.15 -2.67
CA GLY A 687 0.44 29.97 -1.65
C GLY A 687 -0.36 30.00 -0.35
N LYS A 688 -0.82 28.82 0.11
CA LYS A 688 -1.66 28.61 1.29
C LYS A 688 -0.89 28.10 2.51
N VAL A 689 0.22 27.38 2.32
CA VAL A 689 1.00 26.85 3.46
C VAL A 689 1.75 27.97 4.19
N LEU A 690 2.31 28.92 3.44
CA LEU A 690 2.98 30.09 3.99
C LEU A 690 2.03 31.29 3.93
N LEU A 691 1.80 31.93 5.08
CA LEU A 691 0.77 32.96 5.26
C LEU A 691 0.71 33.99 4.12
N ASN A 692 1.86 34.52 3.71
CA ASN A 692 1.96 35.63 2.74
C ASN A 692 2.56 35.21 1.40
N ALA A 693 2.70 33.90 1.13
CA ALA A 693 3.27 33.45 -0.14
C ALA A 693 2.31 33.70 -1.30
N LYS A 694 2.88 34.01 -2.45
CA LYS A 694 2.14 34.28 -3.68
C LYS A 694 1.73 32.97 -4.36
N GLY A 695 0.63 32.99 -5.10
CA GLY A 695 0.27 31.89 -5.98
C GLY A 695 1.23 31.80 -7.17
N GLY A 696 1.51 30.58 -7.61
CA GLY A 696 2.26 30.31 -8.84
C GLY A 696 1.47 30.69 -10.08
N ASN A 697 2.17 30.97 -11.17
CA ASN A 697 1.52 31.14 -12.48
C ASN A 697 1.16 29.77 -13.06
N ALA A 698 0.05 29.65 -13.80
CA ALA A 698 -0.23 28.42 -14.52
C ALA A 698 0.73 28.23 -15.72
N ILE A 699 0.78 29.23 -16.62
CA ILE A 699 1.66 29.20 -17.79
C ILE A 699 2.46 30.49 -17.89
N GLU A 700 3.76 30.36 -18.14
CA GLU A 700 4.67 31.45 -18.46
C GLU A 700 5.10 31.37 -19.93
N LEU A 701 4.86 32.43 -20.71
CA LEU A 701 5.28 32.55 -22.11
C LEU A 701 6.51 33.46 -22.20
N GLU A 702 7.64 32.93 -22.67
CA GLU A 702 8.79 33.76 -23.03
C GLU A 702 8.55 34.50 -24.34
N GLU A 703 9.28 35.62 -24.55
CA GLU A 703 9.17 36.47 -25.74
C GLU A 703 9.11 35.67 -27.05
N GLY A 704 8.12 35.99 -27.89
CA GLY A 704 7.89 35.31 -29.16
C GLY A 704 7.27 33.91 -29.06
N SER A 705 6.91 33.44 -27.86
CA SER A 705 6.31 32.11 -27.69
C SER A 705 4.85 32.04 -28.11
N LYS A 706 4.42 30.84 -28.52
CA LYS A 706 3.10 30.57 -29.08
C LYS A 706 2.54 29.26 -28.56
N ILE A 707 1.26 29.26 -28.18
CA ILE A 707 0.46 28.05 -27.99
C ILE A 707 -0.61 28.06 -29.08
N ASP A 708 -0.65 27.06 -29.94
CA ASP A 708 -1.60 27.02 -31.06
C ASP A 708 -2.11 25.61 -31.38
N GLY A 709 -3.11 25.53 -32.25
CA GLY A 709 -3.68 24.27 -32.72
C GLY A 709 -5.19 24.17 -32.52
N LYS A 710 -5.73 22.97 -32.69
CA LYS A 710 -7.19 22.74 -32.64
C LYS A 710 -7.69 22.31 -31.26
N GLY A 711 -6.79 22.14 -30.30
CA GLY A 711 -7.14 21.76 -28.94
C GLY A 711 -7.65 22.90 -28.06
N LYS A 712 -7.79 22.59 -26.77
CA LYS A 712 -8.23 23.48 -25.70
C LYS A 712 -7.11 23.72 -24.70
N VAL A 713 -6.91 24.99 -24.33
CA VAL A 713 -6.02 25.38 -23.23
C VAL A 713 -6.84 25.87 -22.03
N ILE A 714 -6.48 25.41 -20.84
CA ILE A 714 -7.03 25.83 -19.54
C ILE A 714 -5.84 26.25 -18.68
N ALA A 715 -5.90 27.46 -18.12
CA ALA A 715 -4.87 27.98 -17.24
C ALA A 715 -5.51 28.62 -16.01
N ILE A 716 -5.18 28.10 -14.83
CA ILE A 716 -5.71 28.57 -13.55
C ILE A 716 -4.55 28.98 -12.64
N GLY A 717 -4.49 30.25 -12.26
CA GLY A 717 -3.46 30.73 -11.34
C GLY A 717 -3.59 30.11 -9.94
N GLY A 718 -2.47 29.99 -9.21
CA GLY A 718 -2.45 29.38 -7.89
C GLY A 718 -3.23 30.15 -6.82
N ASP A 719 -4.02 29.44 -6.02
CA ASP A 719 -4.74 30.00 -4.89
C ASP A 719 -3.82 30.39 -3.74
N VAL A 720 -4.28 31.29 -2.89
CA VAL A 720 -3.49 31.85 -1.78
C VAL A 720 -4.30 31.93 -0.50
N LEU A 721 -3.61 32.12 0.62
CA LEU A 721 -4.25 32.51 1.88
C LEU A 721 -4.25 34.03 2.04
N TRP A 722 -3.08 34.66 2.17
CA TRP A 722 -2.95 36.11 2.30
C TRP A 722 -2.00 36.77 1.29
N GLY A 723 -1.30 36.02 0.43
CA GLY A 723 -0.44 36.58 -0.61
C GLY A 723 -1.20 37.07 -1.85
N ASP A 724 -0.45 37.45 -2.88
CA ASP A 724 -1.00 37.79 -4.21
C ASP A 724 -1.44 36.51 -4.93
N GLY A 725 -2.63 36.54 -5.55
CA GLY A 725 -3.14 35.43 -6.34
C GLY A 725 -2.25 35.15 -7.56
N GLY A 726 -2.08 33.87 -7.91
CA GLY A 726 -1.33 33.48 -9.10
C GLY A 726 -2.04 33.87 -10.40
N ASN A 727 -1.27 34.14 -11.46
CA ASN A 727 -1.83 34.46 -12.78
C ASN A 727 -2.13 33.19 -13.57
N ALA A 728 -3.16 33.22 -14.43
CA ALA A 728 -3.37 32.13 -15.38
C ALA A 728 -2.23 32.09 -16.42
N ILE A 729 -2.03 33.20 -17.12
CA ILE A 729 -0.92 33.35 -18.08
C ILE A 729 -0.07 34.55 -17.68
N SER A 730 1.25 34.41 -17.78
CA SER A 730 2.20 35.53 -17.67
C SER A 730 3.19 35.59 -18.83
N GLY A 731 3.76 36.76 -19.10
CA GLY A 731 4.88 36.93 -20.03
C GLY A 731 4.48 37.58 -21.36
N LYS A 732 5.08 37.15 -22.47
CA LYS A 732 4.92 37.78 -23.79
C LYS A 732 4.77 36.73 -24.88
N GLY A 733 3.68 36.74 -25.63
CA GLY A 733 3.43 35.68 -26.62
C GLY A 733 2.00 35.63 -27.16
N SER A 734 1.59 34.48 -27.68
CA SER A 734 0.25 34.29 -28.24
C SER A 734 -0.39 32.94 -27.93
N ILE A 735 -1.73 32.94 -27.84
CA ILE A 735 -2.57 31.75 -27.73
C ILE A 735 -3.56 31.76 -28.91
N GLU A 736 -3.46 30.76 -29.77
CA GLU A 736 -4.23 30.60 -31.02
C GLU A 736 -4.81 29.18 -31.10
N THR A 737 -5.59 28.80 -30.09
CA THR A 737 -6.24 27.48 -29.95
C THR A 737 -7.71 27.52 -30.37
N ALA A 738 -8.40 26.38 -30.44
CA ALA A 738 -9.85 26.38 -30.63
C ALA A 738 -10.56 27.03 -29.43
N GLU A 739 -10.15 26.63 -28.23
CA GLU A 739 -10.69 27.11 -26.95
C GLU A 739 -9.59 27.58 -26.00
N ALA A 740 -9.83 28.67 -25.27
CA ALA A 740 -8.98 29.13 -24.17
C ALA A 740 -9.81 29.48 -22.92
N PHE A 741 -9.50 28.87 -21.78
CA PHE A 741 -10.07 29.18 -20.47
C PHE A 741 -8.97 29.69 -19.55
N LEU A 742 -8.96 30.99 -19.25
CA LEU A 742 -7.92 31.66 -18.47
C LEU A 742 -8.54 32.31 -17.23
N GLN A 743 -8.13 31.85 -16.05
CA GLN A 743 -8.66 32.32 -14.76
C GLN A 743 -7.53 32.67 -13.77
N GLY A 744 -7.41 33.95 -13.42
CA GLY A 744 -6.54 34.37 -12.32
C GLY A 744 -7.11 33.96 -10.95
N ALA A 745 -6.24 33.76 -9.96
CA ALA A 745 -6.67 33.37 -8.62
C ALA A 745 -7.21 34.54 -7.79
N ASN A 746 -8.16 34.23 -6.90
CA ASN A 746 -8.66 35.20 -5.93
C ASN A 746 -7.58 35.58 -4.90
N ALA A 747 -7.72 36.75 -4.30
CA ALA A 747 -6.81 37.23 -3.25
C ALA A 747 -7.55 37.93 -2.12
N SER A 748 -6.91 38.00 -0.94
CA SER A 748 -7.54 38.53 0.26
C SER A 748 -7.71 40.04 0.25
N LYS A 749 -8.95 40.50 0.45
CA LYS A 749 -9.25 41.91 0.70
C LYS A 749 -8.68 42.40 2.03
N LEU A 750 -8.63 41.54 3.06
CA LEU A 750 -8.19 41.89 4.42
C LEU A 750 -6.71 42.28 4.51
N ARG A 751 -5.90 41.85 3.54
CA ARG A 751 -4.45 42.13 3.47
C ARG A 751 -4.05 43.01 2.31
N ASN A 752 -5.05 43.53 1.58
CA ASN A 752 -4.88 44.33 0.38
C ASN A 752 -3.99 43.65 -0.68
N SER A 753 -4.13 42.33 -0.80
CA SER A 753 -3.36 41.52 -1.73
C SER A 753 -3.98 41.58 -3.13
N ASN A 754 -3.16 41.45 -4.17
CA ASN A 754 -3.63 41.60 -5.54
C ASN A 754 -4.18 40.27 -6.05
N PRO A 755 -5.39 40.24 -6.62
CA PRO A 755 -5.86 39.07 -7.34
C PRO A 755 -4.96 38.80 -8.56
N GLY A 756 -4.84 37.52 -8.89
CA GLY A 756 -4.14 37.10 -10.08
C GLY A 756 -4.87 37.55 -11.35
N LYS A 757 -4.12 37.78 -12.41
CA LYS A 757 -4.65 38.14 -13.73
C LYS A 757 -4.94 36.91 -14.57
N ALA A 758 -5.95 36.98 -15.42
CA ALA A 758 -6.09 36.01 -16.51
C ALA A 758 -4.89 36.11 -17.46
N ILE A 759 -4.47 37.35 -17.74
CA ILE A 759 -3.34 37.66 -18.61
C ILE A 759 -2.47 38.73 -17.93
N ALA A 760 -1.25 38.36 -17.54
CA ALA A 760 -0.25 39.25 -16.98
C ALA A 760 0.92 39.46 -17.96
N GLY A 761 0.90 40.56 -18.72
CA GLY A 761 1.93 40.90 -19.71
C GLY A 761 1.37 41.10 -21.11
N GLU A 762 2.22 40.96 -22.13
CA GLU A 762 1.89 41.20 -23.54
C GLU A 762 1.52 39.88 -24.24
N VAL A 763 0.43 39.25 -23.82
CA VAL A 763 -0.07 38.00 -24.43
C VAL A 763 -1.33 38.24 -25.25
N LYS A 764 -1.29 37.87 -26.54
CA LYS A 764 -2.43 37.96 -27.45
C LYS A 764 -3.22 36.64 -27.46
N VAL A 765 -4.53 36.69 -27.19
CA VAL A 765 -5.41 35.52 -27.27
C VAL A 765 -6.37 35.69 -28.44
N THR A 766 -6.36 34.74 -29.37
CA THR A 766 -7.20 34.77 -30.60
C THR A 766 -8.08 33.54 -30.76
N SER A 767 -8.19 32.72 -29.71
CA SER A 767 -9.00 31.50 -29.74
C SER A 767 -10.47 31.80 -30.07
N SER A 768 -11.11 30.95 -30.86
CA SER A 768 -12.50 31.18 -31.32
C SER A 768 -13.52 31.18 -30.18
N ARG A 769 -13.25 30.40 -29.13
CA ARG A 769 -14.04 30.38 -27.90
C ARG A 769 -13.15 30.70 -26.71
N GLN A 770 -13.61 31.58 -25.84
CA GLN A 770 -12.81 32.09 -24.74
C GLN A 770 -13.63 32.16 -23.43
N HIS A 771 -12.92 32.00 -22.32
CA HIS A 771 -13.26 32.52 -21.00
C HIS A 771 -12.00 33.21 -20.47
N ILE A 772 -12.07 34.50 -20.17
CA ILE A 772 -10.93 35.28 -19.67
C ILE A 772 -11.44 36.09 -18.49
N ALA A 773 -10.99 35.74 -17.29
CA ALA A 773 -11.40 36.43 -16.08
C ALA A 773 -10.24 36.53 -15.07
N ASP A 774 -10.00 37.75 -14.61
CA ASP A 774 -9.12 38.00 -13.46
C ASP A 774 -9.72 37.36 -12.20
N GLY A 775 -8.87 37.14 -11.20
CA GLY A 775 -9.33 36.87 -9.85
C GLY A 775 -10.00 38.09 -9.24
N ALA A 776 -10.80 37.86 -8.21
CA ALA A 776 -11.44 38.89 -7.42
C ALA A 776 -10.75 39.04 -6.05
N GLN A 777 -10.86 40.24 -5.46
CA GLN A 777 -10.61 40.41 -4.02
C GLN A 777 -11.83 39.92 -3.24
N SER A 778 -11.62 39.06 -2.25
CA SER A 778 -12.69 38.52 -1.42
C SER A 778 -12.29 38.52 0.06
N GLU A 779 -13.29 38.57 0.95
CA GLU A 779 -13.11 38.25 2.37
C GLU A 779 -13.15 36.74 2.62
N ALA A 780 -13.82 35.99 1.74
CA ALA A 780 -13.90 34.53 1.73
C ALA A 780 -12.75 33.93 0.91
N ILE A 781 -11.58 33.78 1.53
CA ILE A 781 -10.41 33.10 0.96
C ILE A 781 -10.24 31.75 1.66
N GLY A 782 -10.00 30.67 0.91
CA GLY A 782 -9.85 29.32 1.47
C GLY A 782 -11.03 28.40 1.15
N ALA A 783 -11.72 27.90 2.18
CA ALA A 783 -12.79 26.90 2.00
C ALA A 783 -14.07 27.46 1.33
N ASP A 784 -14.30 28.77 1.45
CA ASP A 784 -15.46 29.48 0.88
C ASP A 784 -15.11 30.24 -0.42
N ASP A 785 -13.96 29.93 -1.03
CA ASP A 785 -13.54 30.53 -2.29
C ASP A 785 -14.46 30.09 -3.44
N PRO A 786 -15.10 31.01 -4.19
CA PRO A 786 -15.97 30.65 -5.31
C PRO A 786 -15.23 29.93 -6.45
N LEU A 787 -13.90 30.05 -6.53
CA LEU A 787 -13.07 29.33 -7.50
C LEU A 787 -12.61 27.96 -6.99
N LEU A 788 -12.95 27.55 -5.76
CA LEU A 788 -12.44 26.32 -5.14
C LEU A 788 -12.62 25.07 -6.00
N LYS A 789 -13.74 24.98 -6.74
CA LYS A 789 -14.06 23.85 -7.61
C LYS A 789 -13.21 23.79 -8.88
N LEU A 790 -12.59 24.90 -9.28
CA LEU A 790 -11.72 24.95 -10.46
C LEU A 790 -10.32 24.39 -10.19
N TYR A 791 -9.89 24.30 -8.93
CA TYR A 791 -8.58 23.77 -8.56
C TYR A 791 -8.57 22.25 -8.57
N TRP A 792 -7.56 21.67 -9.22
CA TRP A 792 -7.38 20.23 -9.27
C TRP A 792 -6.81 19.67 -7.95
N ARG A 793 -7.50 18.68 -7.37
CA ARG A 793 -7.05 17.97 -6.15
C ARG A 793 -6.20 16.75 -6.50
N THR A 794 -4.96 17.04 -6.91
CA THR A 794 -3.95 16.02 -7.25
C THR A 794 -3.77 14.99 -6.13
N GLY A 795 -3.49 13.74 -6.51
CA GLY A 795 -3.34 12.62 -5.56
C GLY A 795 -4.66 12.05 -5.01
N ILE A 796 -5.76 12.79 -5.15
CA ILE A 796 -7.12 12.33 -4.83
C ILE A 796 -7.89 12.09 -6.14
N ASP A 797 -7.97 13.12 -6.97
CA ASP A 797 -8.64 13.08 -8.26
C ASP A 797 -7.61 12.78 -9.37
N PRO A 798 -7.76 11.68 -10.14
CA PRO A 798 -6.86 11.37 -11.24
C PRO A 798 -6.83 12.43 -12.34
N THR A 799 -7.93 13.17 -12.52
CA THR A 799 -8.08 14.24 -13.50
C THR A 799 -8.84 15.43 -12.90
N PRO A 800 -8.64 16.65 -13.42
CA PRO A 800 -9.54 17.77 -13.13
C PRO A 800 -10.95 17.54 -13.68
N ALA A 801 -11.94 18.24 -13.11
CA ALA A 801 -13.34 18.21 -13.54
C ALA A 801 -13.54 19.07 -14.81
N MET A 802 -13.33 18.44 -15.97
CA MET A 802 -13.22 19.16 -17.25
C MET A 802 -14.51 19.87 -17.70
N ASP A 803 -15.67 19.44 -17.18
CA ASP A 803 -16.99 20.01 -17.42
C ASP A 803 -17.15 21.44 -16.85
N LEU A 804 -16.31 21.82 -15.89
CA LEU A 804 -16.34 23.14 -15.26
C LEU A 804 -15.71 24.24 -16.14
N TYR A 805 -14.81 23.90 -17.07
CA TYR A 805 -14.05 24.88 -17.84
C TYR A 805 -14.78 25.28 -19.13
N GLN A 806 -15.97 25.86 -19.02
CA GLN A 806 -16.79 26.23 -20.18
C GLN A 806 -16.29 27.52 -20.86
N THR A 807 -16.27 27.52 -22.19
CA THR A 807 -15.88 28.68 -23.02
C THR A 807 -17.07 29.17 -23.85
N ARG A 808 -17.03 30.43 -24.29
CA ARG A 808 -18.07 31.04 -25.14
C ARG A 808 -17.46 31.56 -26.43
N GLU A 809 -18.21 31.50 -27.53
CA GLU A 809 -17.78 32.08 -28.80
C GLU A 809 -17.51 33.58 -28.67
N VAL A 810 -16.38 34.01 -29.21
CA VAL A 810 -16.03 35.42 -29.33
C VAL A 810 -16.38 35.85 -30.74
N LYS A 811 -17.31 36.81 -30.87
CA LYS A 811 -17.62 37.40 -32.17
C LYS A 811 -16.35 38.11 -32.68
N PRO A 812 -15.93 37.91 -33.94
CA PRO A 812 -14.85 38.70 -34.50
C PRO A 812 -15.25 40.18 -34.37
N GLN A 813 -14.42 40.97 -33.69
CA GLN A 813 -14.55 42.42 -33.80
C GLN A 813 -14.16 42.77 -35.23
N ASP A 814 -15.10 43.34 -35.98
CA ASP A 814 -14.80 44.03 -37.22
C ASP A 814 -13.72 45.07 -36.89
N SER A 815 -12.59 44.97 -37.59
CA SER A 815 -11.54 45.96 -37.54
C SER A 815 -12.11 47.29 -38.02
N GLU A 816 -12.44 48.20 -37.12
CA GLU A 816 -12.58 49.61 -37.46
C GLU A 816 -11.19 50.10 -37.91
N GLU A 817 -10.99 50.15 -39.23
CA GLU A 817 -9.95 50.93 -39.87
C GLU A 817 -10.17 52.40 -39.50
N GLU A 818 -9.37 52.94 -38.58
CA GLU A 818 -9.20 54.39 -38.46
C GLU A 818 -8.45 54.90 -39.70
N ASP A 819 -9.21 55.41 -40.67
CA ASP A 819 -8.71 56.22 -41.79
C ASP A 819 -8.26 57.61 -41.28
N PRO A 820 -6.98 58.01 -41.42
CA PRO A 820 -6.50 59.30 -40.95
C PRO A 820 -6.61 60.33 -42.08
N SER A 821 -7.61 61.22 -42.03
CA SER A 821 -7.62 62.43 -42.86
C SER A 821 -8.10 63.69 -42.10
N PRO A 822 -7.37 64.81 -42.17
CA PRO A 822 -7.53 65.95 -41.27
C PRO A 822 -8.59 66.96 -41.77
N LYS A 823 -9.51 67.39 -40.88
CA LYS A 823 -10.43 68.51 -41.17
C LYS A 823 -9.82 69.85 -40.76
N LYS A 824 -9.71 70.76 -41.75
CA LYS A 824 -9.57 72.22 -41.53
C LYS A 824 -10.93 72.86 -41.23
N PRO A 825 -10.96 74.03 -40.55
CA PRO A 825 -12.14 74.56 -39.89
C PRO A 825 -12.87 75.69 -40.64
N GLY A 826 -14.12 75.93 -40.24
CA GLY A 826 -14.88 77.17 -40.44
C GLY A 826 -16.41 76.93 -40.43
N PRO A 827 -17.26 77.96 -40.25
CA PRO A 827 -17.14 79.12 -39.35
C PRO A 827 -18.43 79.38 -38.50
N GLU A 828 -18.29 80.41 -37.65
CA GLU A 828 -19.19 81.05 -36.65
C GLU A 828 -20.69 81.20 -36.94
N LYS A 829 -21.49 81.20 -35.84
CA LYS A 829 -22.26 82.35 -35.25
C LYS A 829 -23.39 81.86 -34.30
N PRO A 830 -24.02 82.72 -33.45
CA PRO A 830 -23.46 83.60 -32.41
C PRO A 830 -24.24 83.57 -31.06
N GLU A 831 -23.66 84.19 -30.02
CA GLU A 831 -24.25 84.96 -28.88
C GLU A 831 -25.36 84.32 -27.98
N THR A 832 -25.44 84.54 -26.66
CA THR A 832 -25.23 85.76 -25.87
C THR A 832 -24.99 85.46 -24.36
N GLU A 833 -24.22 86.35 -23.71
CA GLU A 833 -24.38 86.95 -22.35
C GLU A 833 -24.44 86.02 -21.10
N ASP A 834 -23.82 86.29 -19.95
CA ASP A 834 -23.39 87.58 -19.41
C ASP A 834 -22.47 87.44 -18.16
N GLN A 835 -21.78 88.55 -17.87
CA GLN A 835 -21.36 89.07 -16.55
C GLN A 835 -19.98 88.77 -15.90
N LYS A 836 -19.21 89.88 -15.89
CA LYS A 836 -18.47 90.54 -14.78
C LYS A 836 -17.07 90.05 -14.34
N LYS A 837 -16.08 90.71 -14.97
CA LYS A 837 -14.82 91.33 -14.45
C LYS A 837 -14.92 92.00 -13.05
N PRO A 838 -13.81 92.54 -12.48
CA PRO A 838 -12.39 92.13 -12.48
C PRO A 838 -11.66 92.41 -11.12
N GLY A 839 -10.36 92.12 -11.03
CA GLY A 839 -9.47 92.71 -10.03
C GLY A 839 -8.00 92.36 -10.25
N ALA A 840 -7.24 93.29 -10.85
CA ALA A 840 -5.77 93.38 -10.86
C ALA A 840 -5.29 93.85 -9.46
N GLU A 841 -4.03 93.72 -9.01
CA GLU A 841 -2.72 94.23 -9.47
C GLU A 841 -1.65 93.50 -8.60
N ASP A 842 -0.47 93.12 -9.11
CA ASP A 842 0.83 93.87 -9.09
C ASP A 842 1.36 94.08 -7.65
N VAL A 843 2.63 94.01 -7.22
CA VAL A 843 4.01 94.09 -7.75
C VAL A 843 4.90 93.43 -6.66
N GLY A 844 6.10 92.94 -6.97
CA GLY A 844 7.15 92.85 -5.93
C GLY A 844 8.34 91.95 -6.21
N ARG A 845 9.30 92.43 -7.00
CA ARG A 845 10.67 91.90 -7.15
C ARG A 845 11.52 92.22 -5.92
N GLU A 846 12.54 91.39 -5.65
CA GLU A 846 13.99 91.71 -5.68
C GLU A 846 14.80 90.51 -5.12
N ASN A 847 15.65 89.85 -5.94
CA ASN A 847 17.11 90.05 -6.12
C ASN A 847 17.92 89.38 -4.97
N LEU A 848 18.98 88.55 -5.13
CA LEU A 848 20.13 88.46 -6.07
C LEU A 848 20.62 86.98 -6.11
N ASN A 849 20.82 86.28 -7.25
CA ASN A 849 21.95 86.25 -8.22
C ASN A 849 23.33 85.81 -7.68
N PRO A 850 24.29 85.30 -8.51
CA PRO A 850 24.23 84.53 -9.78
C PRO A 850 25.19 83.29 -9.74
N VAL A 851 25.20 82.34 -10.68
CA VAL A 851 26.00 82.33 -11.94
C VAL A 851 25.62 81.08 -12.77
N LYS A 852 25.44 81.28 -14.08
CA LYS A 852 25.17 80.36 -15.23
C LYS A 852 26.50 80.08 -15.99
N PRO A 853 26.55 79.46 -17.21
CA PRO A 853 25.56 78.73 -18.03
C PRO A 853 26.07 77.36 -18.56
N GLY A 854 25.22 76.47 -19.08
CA GLY A 854 25.00 76.23 -20.54
C GLY A 854 25.72 74.94 -21.00
N THR A 855 25.30 74.12 -21.98
CA THR A 855 24.30 74.24 -23.05
C THR A 855 24.09 72.84 -23.69
N GLU A 856 22.85 72.53 -24.05
CA GLU A 856 22.30 71.83 -25.24
C GLU A 856 22.89 70.53 -25.87
N ASN A 857 21.99 69.54 -25.97
CA ASN A 857 21.46 68.87 -27.19
C ASN A 857 22.36 68.59 -28.40
N SER A 858 22.36 67.33 -28.87
CA SER A 858 21.64 66.87 -30.09
C SER A 858 22.19 65.53 -30.60
N GLY A 859 21.33 64.71 -31.18
CA GLY A 859 21.70 63.53 -31.96
C GLY A 859 21.19 63.66 -33.40
N ILE A 860 21.90 63.06 -34.37
CA ILE A 860 21.40 62.79 -35.73
C ILE A 860 21.98 61.46 -36.26
N LYS A 861 21.09 60.68 -36.91
CA LYS A 861 21.26 59.39 -37.62
C LYS A 861 21.87 59.53 -39.03
N LYS A 862 22.36 58.40 -39.59
CA LYS A 862 22.16 57.83 -40.96
C LYS A 862 23.23 56.72 -41.19
N GLN A 863 23.13 55.65 -41.98
CA GLN A 863 22.24 55.19 -43.06
C GLN A 863 22.48 53.69 -43.35
N ASP A 864 21.54 53.05 -44.04
CA ASP A 864 21.49 51.65 -44.53
C ASP A 864 22.55 51.24 -45.58
N GLN A 865 22.86 49.94 -45.70
CA GLN A 865 22.51 49.04 -46.84
C GLN A 865 23.42 47.79 -46.99
N ALA A 866 22.78 46.62 -46.85
CA ALA A 866 22.70 45.48 -47.79
C ALA A 866 23.95 44.75 -48.37
N SER A 867 23.95 43.43 -48.10
CA SER A 867 24.12 42.29 -49.05
C SER A 867 25.49 41.66 -49.33
N ALA A 868 25.53 40.34 -49.04
CA ALA A 868 25.91 39.22 -49.93
C ALA A 868 26.96 38.21 -49.40
N ARG A 869 26.47 36.97 -49.23
CA ARG A 869 27.07 35.63 -49.42
C ARG A 869 28.55 35.57 -49.86
N ILE A 870 29.33 34.62 -49.31
CA ILE A 870 29.98 33.48 -50.02
C ILE A 870 30.38 32.38 -49.01
N ARG A 871 30.26 31.13 -49.46
CA ARG A 871 30.55 29.83 -48.84
C ARG A 871 32.04 29.43 -48.87
N ALA A 872 32.35 28.49 -47.97
CA ALA A 872 33.08 27.23 -48.19
C ALA A 872 34.58 27.11 -47.89
N ASN A 873 34.82 26.07 -47.08
CA ASN A 873 35.80 24.99 -47.19
C ASN A 873 37.30 25.25 -46.93
N GLY A 874 37.82 24.47 -45.99
CA GLY A 874 38.63 23.33 -46.43
C GLY A 874 39.82 22.95 -45.55
N LYS A 875 39.76 21.70 -45.03
CA LYS A 875 40.86 20.71 -44.84
C LYS A 875 41.97 21.09 -43.83
N SER A 876 42.65 20.18 -43.14
CA SER A 876 43.06 18.77 -43.34
C SER A 876 43.35 18.15 -41.96
N VAL A 877 42.96 16.90 -41.63
CA VAL A 877 43.62 15.61 -41.91
C VAL A 877 45.12 15.58 -41.54
N SER A 878 45.50 14.85 -40.47
CA SER A 878 46.09 13.49 -40.56
C SER A 878 46.69 13.02 -39.23
N ASP A 879 46.51 11.73 -38.98
CA ASP A 879 46.89 10.97 -37.81
C ASP A 879 48.41 10.71 -37.61
N GLN A 880 48.69 10.19 -36.42
CA GLN A 880 49.50 9.00 -36.10
C GLN A 880 50.80 9.16 -35.28
N LYS A 881 50.80 8.34 -34.21
CA LYS A 881 51.88 7.48 -33.67
C LYS A 881 52.73 7.91 -32.46
N THR A 882 52.40 7.24 -31.35
CA THR A 882 53.25 6.43 -30.44
C THR A 882 54.52 7.01 -29.79
N ALA A 883 54.40 7.13 -28.46
CA ALA A 883 55.09 6.34 -27.43
C ALA A 883 56.55 6.63 -27.01
N LEU A 884 56.71 6.55 -25.68
CA LEU A 884 57.88 6.39 -24.81
C LEU A 884 58.79 7.60 -24.53
N GLY A 885 58.82 7.98 -23.25
CA GLY A 885 60.09 8.06 -22.52
C GLY A 885 60.34 9.28 -21.64
N SER A 886 60.11 9.10 -20.34
CA SER A 886 60.99 9.53 -19.23
C SER A 886 60.86 10.93 -18.60
N GLN A 887 60.35 10.89 -17.36
CA GLN A 887 60.81 11.54 -16.13
C GLN A 887 60.80 13.07 -16.00
N LYS A 888 59.88 13.58 -15.17
CA LYS A 888 60.15 14.10 -13.80
C LYS A 888 58.88 14.74 -13.21
N THR A 889 58.30 14.12 -12.19
CA THR A 889 57.39 14.80 -11.25
C THR A 889 57.56 14.21 -9.87
N ASP A 890 58.21 14.97 -8.99
CA ASP A 890 58.22 14.76 -7.55
C ASP A 890 57.86 16.10 -6.89
N LYS A 891 56.55 16.32 -6.69
CA LYS A 891 55.94 17.39 -5.88
C LYS A 891 54.42 17.21 -5.83
N SER A 892 53.95 16.09 -5.30
CA SER A 892 52.53 15.91 -4.92
C SER A 892 52.38 14.73 -3.95
N ARG A 893 53.03 14.82 -2.78
CA ARG A 893 52.81 13.86 -1.67
C ARG A 893 52.70 14.51 -0.28
N LYS A 894 52.49 15.83 -0.21
CA LYS A 894 52.32 16.55 1.08
C LYS A 894 50.94 17.16 1.34
N SER A 895 49.97 17.04 0.44
CA SER A 895 48.59 17.51 0.69
C SER A 895 47.61 16.41 1.13
N ALA A 896 47.95 15.13 0.98
CA ALA A 896 47.04 14.02 1.32
C ALA A 896 47.15 13.53 2.79
N GLN A 897 48.19 13.92 3.54
CA GLN A 897 48.37 13.50 4.94
C GLN A 897 47.86 14.50 5.98
N ASN A 898 47.53 15.74 5.60
CA ASN A 898 46.96 16.74 6.52
C ASN A 898 45.42 16.76 6.56
N GLN A 899 44.72 16.13 5.60
CA GLN A 899 43.25 15.96 5.67
C GLN A 899 42.82 14.73 6.48
N GLN A 900 43.72 13.79 6.76
CA GLN A 900 43.41 12.58 7.54
C GLN A 900 43.55 12.79 9.07
N ASN A 901 44.26 13.83 9.51
CA ASN A 901 44.42 14.15 10.94
C ASN A 901 43.40 15.17 11.47
N SER A 902 42.75 15.96 10.62
CA SER A 902 41.65 16.87 11.03
C SER A 902 40.33 16.13 11.27
N MET A 903 40.06 15.03 10.55
CA MET A 903 38.87 14.19 10.78
C MET A 903 38.97 13.23 11.99
N ARG A 904 40.13 13.16 12.67
CA ARG A 904 40.29 12.37 13.90
C ARG A 904 40.09 13.18 15.19
N GLN A 905 39.97 14.51 15.13
CA GLN A 905 39.69 15.36 16.29
C GLN A 905 38.24 15.86 16.36
N GLU A 906 37.50 15.93 15.26
CA GLU A 906 36.06 16.27 15.30
C GLU A 906 35.15 15.06 15.61
N VAL A 907 35.63 13.83 15.40
CA VAL A 907 34.88 12.60 15.76
C VAL A 907 34.94 12.30 17.27
N THR A 908 35.84 12.94 18.02
CA THR A 908 35.95 12.81 19.49
C THR A 908 35.23 13.91 20.27
N ALA A 909 34.79 15.00 19.64
CA ALA A 909 33.99 16.05 20.30
C ALA A 909 32.47 15.88 20.12
N ALA A 910 32.03 15.21 19.03
CA ALA A 910 30.61 14.92 18.80
C ALA A 910 30.09 13.69 19.59
N LYS A 911 30.96 12.94 20.27
CA LYS A 911 30.60 11.70 20.98
C LYS A 911 30.35 11.85 22.49
N THR A 912 30.39 13.06 23.03
CA THR A 912 30.14 13.34 24.46
C THR A 912 29.07 14.40 24.73
N GLY A 913 28.45 14.96 23.69
CA GLY A 913 27.39 15.98 23.84
C GLY A 913 25.96 15.43 23.94
N ASP A 914 25.68 14.25 23.39
CA ASP A 914 24.30 13.74 23.27
C ASP A 914 23.91 12.66 24.29
N GLU A 915 24.85 12.12 25.08
CA GLU A 915 24.52 11.15 26.13
C GLU A 915 24.15 11.80 27.48
N GLN A 916 24.45 13.09 27.72
CA GLN A 916 24.02 13.78 28.94
C GLN A 916 22.62 14.41 28.85
N SER A 917 22.13 14.70 27.65
CA SER A 917 20.80 15.28 27.41
C SER A 917 19.68 14.24 27.51
N LEU A 918 19.98 12.97 27.23
CA LEU A 918 19.02 11.87 27.31
C LEU A 918 18.83 11.34 28.75
N LEU A 919 19.82 11.51 29.63
CA LEU A 919 19.76 11.09 31.04
C LEU A 919 19.02 12.09 31.95
N ILE A 920 18.87 13.35 31.55
CA ILE A 920 18.07 14.35 32.29
C ILE A 920 16.58 14.27 31.91
N GLY A 921 16.26 13.82 30.69
CA GLY A 921 14.87 13.64 30.24
C GLY A 921 14.14 12.44 30.88
N ILE A 922 14.88 11.41 31.30
CA ILE A 922 14.30 10.20 31.92
C ILE A 922 14.11 10.36 33.44
N ALA A 923 14.84 11.26 34.09
CA ALA A 923 14.67 11.56 35.53
C ALA A 923 13.41 12.39 35.85
N VAL A 924 12.87 13.16 34.89
CA VAL A 924 11.66 13.97 35.09
C VAL A 924 10.37 13.15 34.86
N ALA A 925 10.41 12.08 34.06
CA ALA A 925 9.27 11.19 33.85
C ALA A 925 9.04 10.18 35.00
N LEU A 926 10.08 9.85 35.79
CA LEU A 926 9.97 8.99 36.96
C LEU A 926 9.52 9.71 38.25
N LEU A 927 9.48 11.05 38.26
CA LEU A 927 8.97 11.85 39.38
C LEU A 927 7.51 12.30 39.22
N ALA A 928 6.90 12.12 38.04
CA ALA A 928 5.49 12.42 37.81
C ALA A 928 4.55 11.23 38.14
N GLY A 929 5.07 10.00 38.19
CA GLY A 929 4.30 8.79 38.52
C GLY A 929 4.00 8.59 40.00
N SER A 930 4.72 9.28 40.90
CA SER A 930 4.58 9.16 42.36
C SER A 930 3.66 10.22 42.98
N PHE A 931 3.16 11.19 42.20
CA PHE A 931 2.24 12.23 42.70
C PHE A 931 0.75 11.88 42.48
N LEU A 932 0.40 11.04 41.50
CA LEU A 932 -1.00 10.61 41.27
C LEU A 932 -1.50 9.56 42.28
N THR A 933 -0.59 8.85 42.95
CA THR A 933 -0.94 7.84 43.96
C THR A 933 -1.22 8.48 45.34
N TRP A 934 -0.71 9.69 45.60
CA TRP A 934 -0.99 10.45 46.83
C TRP A 934 -2.31 11.26 46.76
N VAL A 935 -2.71 11.71 45.57
CA VAL A 935 -3.99 12.44 45.40
C VAL A 935 -5.21 11.52 45.49
N ARG A 936 -5.08 10.22 45.15
CA ARG A 936 -6.17 9.23 45.33
C ARG A 936 -6.37 8.76 46.78
N LEU A 937 -5.37 8.89 47.66
CA LEU A 937 -5.50 8.58 49.10
C LEU A 937 -6.02 9.76 49.93
N ALA A 938 -5.91 11.00 49.44
CA ALA A 938 -6.44 12.20 50.10
C ALA A 938 -7.94 12.44 49.82
N ILE A 939 -8.49 11.91 48.71
CA ILE A 939 -9.92 12.08 48.36
C ILE A 939 -10.82 11.03 49.05
N ILE A 940 -10.29 9.88 49.43
CA ILE A 940 -11.03 8.84 50.18
C ILE A 940 -11.14 9.17 51.68
N LYS A 941 -10.28 10.04 52.23
CA LYS A 941 -10.32 10.46 53.64
C LYS A 941 -11.20 11.69 53.91
N ARG A 942 -11.74 12.35 52.88
CA ARG A 942 -12.58 13.57 53.01
C ARG A 942 -14.09 13.34 52.77
N ARG A 943 -14.53 12.13 52.43
CA ARG A 943 -15.96 11.72 52.40
C ARG A 943 -16.33 10.76 53.53
N ARG A 944 -15.88 11.05 54.75
CA ARG A 944 -16.41 10.42 55.98
C ARG A 944 -16.87 11.42 57.05
N ASN A 945 -16.86 12.71 56.73
CA ASN A 945 -17.52 13.76 57.50
C ASN A 945 -18.25 14.65 56.49
N GLU A 946 -19.55 14.40 56.33
CA GLU A 946 -20.62 15.26 55.77
C GLU A 946 -21.60 14.40 54.95
N LYS A 947 -22.60 13.89 55.69
CA LYS A 947 -23.92 13.35 55.31
C LYS A 947 -24.00 12.23 54.26
#